data_AF-A0A9P7BMW6-F1
#
_entry.id   AF-A0A9P7BMW6-F1
#
_cell.length_a   1.000
_cell.length_b   1.000
_cell.length_c   1.000
_cell.angle_alpha   90.00
_cell.angle_beta   90.00
_cell.angle_gamma   90.00
#
_symmetry.space_group_name_H-M   'P 1'
#
loop_
_entity.id
_entity.type
_entity.pdbx_description
1 polymer ?
#
loop_
_entity_poly.entity_id
_entity_poly.type
_entity_poly.pdbx_seq_one_letter_code
_entity_poly.pdbx_strand_id
1 'polypeptide(L)'
;MAQQMEVDFDVPKFLYETRQNVPSPLQHYFSTFEDYYERKLWHQLTLLILELFKEPGSDPFKIPVFQKFVAEWEDKINKLSLVTIAQQAATQFSDPNDSVEFLKEILKKVDTSETRDAYVLASMESAHYLLKIKEIKLVKKTIDESETILDTFDSVDTSIHASFYRVSAEYYKGQADYAQYYKNALLYLSCIDISELTVIERIERAYDLSLSALLGETIYNFGELLMHPILDSLFGTEHDWLRSLLFAFNAGDIGKFEALAPHFTKQPLFEQSKAALRRKICLISLIEAVFIRSTDNRSIPFSEIAAETRLSMDEVEHLVMKALSLKLIRGSIDQVDQIAVVTWVQPRVLDKDQIDGMRHKLEEWDNQVKRISSFVGEQATILYQINVIHAVTFAEQQDDNSYTHKLLDSNKQRKGIEKAATVAVPIILRTWDEAYEMATTFVQQMSLQQKVNITTGIGWESGPCVGNSGRTTNPNFPELCLQDSPLGVRFADGVSSGVAGINAAASFDKEAIRRRGEYMGAEFRAKGIHAQLGPSMNMMRCPTSGRNWEAFGEDPYLVGVASVETINGIQSQGVHSVHIDERTINEIYLWPFARAVEAEVASVMCSYNKLNGIYTCESDYVINKLLKESLGFRGFVQSDWSATHSTADSANHGLDMTMPGDITFHSNDSYFGTNLTNAVSSGLVNESRVTDMATRIVAAWYKLGQDQNFPDVNFDSFRPSKDKHLNVQNDHRIAIRHMGAASTVLLKNKDNILPLREPSIRKIAVIGSDAGPNIGGLNCADHGCNNGSLAQGWGSGTANYPYLITPGEGIRNRVGNNIDVIEYLKDDNYEAATKVAADADIAIVFVNANSGEEFITVEGNKGDRNHLHLWNNGDSLIHAIAGSNKNTIVVAHSVGPVLMPWANHPNVKAILWPGLPGQESGNSIADVLFGDLNPSARLPYTIAKKAEHYPAKVSRELEFTYAEGMYIGYRWFDKRKIEPQYEFGYGLSYTTFNYTNFKIENIIGDTKDPEKLEVTVQVNIKNTGRFDGAEIPQLYVSFPEIAQEPPKILRGFEKVFLSVGQESQISFKLKKTDLSYYNIKSHGWVVPKGDFKAHIGSSSRNIKDTIKFTLF
;
A
#
# COMPACT_ATOMS: atom_id res chain seq x y z
N MET A 1 -54.98 10.30 -32.59
CA MET A 1 -55.90 11.42 -32.23
C MET A 1 -55.34 12.02 -30.95
N ALA A 2 -55.20 13.33 -30.77
CA ALA A 2 -55.54 14.47 -31.63
C ALA A 2 -54.47 15.58 -31.52
N GLN A 3 -54.43 16.49 -32.50
CA GLN A 3 -53.88 17.82 -32.25
C GLN A 3 -54.79 18.53 -31.24
N GLN A 4 -54.26 18.99 -30.12
CA GLN A 4 -54.93 20.03 -29.33
C GLN A 4 -53.97 20.75 -28.37
N MET A 5 -53.77 22.04 -28.65
CA MET A 5 -53.52 23.10 -27.68
C MET A 5 -52.23 23.03 -26.84
N GLU A 6 -51.17 23.66 -27.36
CA GLU A 6 -50.35 24.55 -26.52
C GLU A 6 -51.26 25.66 -25.96
N VAL A 7 -51.80 25.44 -24.78
CA VAL A 7 -52.19 26.52 -23.87
C VAL A 7 -50.97 26.79 -23.01
N ASP A 8 -50.56 28.05 -22.89
CA ASP A 8 -49.62 28.49 -21.85
C ASP A 8 -50.15 27.98 -20.51
N PHE A 9 -49.50 26.95 -19.96
CA PHE A 9 -49.94 26.34 -18.72
C PHE A 9 -49.50 27.24 -17.57
N ASP A 10 -50.43 28.04 -17.08
CA ASP A 10 -50.23 28.98 -15.97
C ASP A 10 -49.95 28.20 -14.67
N VAL A 11 -48.66 27.97 -14.40
CA VAL A 11 -48.16 27.31 -13.18
C VAL A 11 -48.55 28.06 -11.90
N PRO A 12 -48.42 29.40 -11.80
CA PRO A 12 -48.97 30.16 -10.67
C PRO A 12 -50.45 29.87 -10.41
N LYS A 13 -51.28 29.81 -11.46
CA LYS A 13 -52.70 29.45 -11.34
C LYS A 13 -52.89 27.99 -10.87
N PHE A 14 -52.11 27.04 -11.38
CA PHE A 14 -52.16 25.65 -10.93
C PHE A 14 -51.78 25.49 -9.45
N LEU A 15 -50.73 26.17 -9.00
CA LEU A 15 -50.31 26.16 -7.59
C LEU A 15 -51.40 26.76 -6.71
N TYR A 16 -51.98 27.91 -7.11
CA TYR A 16 -53.08 28.57 -6.40
C TYR A 16 -54.33 27.68 -6.31
N GLU A 17 -54.77 27.09 -7.43
CA GLU A 17 -55.94 26.19 -7.46
C GLU A 17 -55.69 24.92 -6.63
N THR A 18 -54.48 24.36 -6.69
CA THR A 18 -54.13 23.16 -5.88
C THR A 18 -54.08 23.51 -4.39
N ARG A 19 -53.52 24.67 -4.03
CA ARG A 19 -53.47 25.20 -2.65
C ARG A 19 -54.84 25.36 -2.00
N GLN A 20 -55.89 25.72 -2.76
CA GLN A 20 -57.26 25.77 -2.23
C GLN A 20 -57.88 24.38 -1.96
N ASN A 21 -57.39 23.34 -2.64
CA ASN A 21 -57.94 21.99 -2.59
C ASN A 21 -57.16 21.01 -1.69
N VAL A 22 -55.93 21.36 -1.28
CA VAL A 22 -55.14 20.51 -0.35
C VAL A 22 -55.53 20.72 1.12
N PRO A 23 -55.43 19.69 1.98
CA PRO A 23 -55.63 19.80 3.43
C PRO A 23 -54.77 20.91 4.07
N SER A 24 -55.29 21.56 5.10
CA SER A 24 -54.62 22.71 5.75
C SER A 24 -53.14 22.51 6.13
N PRO A 25 -52.66 21.34 6.59
CA PRO A 25 -51.23 21.11 6.82
C PRO A 25 -50.36 21.26 5.56
N LEU A 26 -50.88 20.87 4.39
CA LEU A 26 -50.13 20.87 3.14
C LEU A 26 -50.14 22.23 2.42
N GLN A 27 -51.04 23.15 2.79
CA GLN A 27 -51.19 24.45 2.12
C GLN A 27 -49.93 25.32 2.19
N HIS A 28 -49.09 25.12 3.21
CA HIS A 28 -47.81 25.83 3.32
C HIS A 28 -46.84 25.47 2.19
N TYR A 29 -46.71 24.18 1.84
CA TYR A 29 -45.81 23.72 0.77
C TYR A 29 -46.12 24.41 -0.56
N PHE A 30 -47.40 24.46 -0.96
CA PHE A 30 -47.83 25.14 -2.19
C PHE A 30 -47.64 26.66 -2.14
N SER A 31 -47.79 27.28 -0.96
CA SER A 31 -47.49 28.72 -0.77
C SER A 31 -45.99 29.01 -0.99
N THR A 32 -45.12 28.09 -0.56
CA THR A 32 -43.66 28.24 -0.69
C THR A 32 -43.18 27.78 -2.07
N PHE A 33 -43.90 26.88 -2.75
CA PHE A 33 -43.68 26.59 -4.18
C PHE A 33 -43.88 27.84 -5.05
N GLU A 34 -44.91 28.64 -4.79
CA GLU A 34 -45.15 29.93 -5.48
C GLU A 34 -43.92 30.86 -5.36
N ASP A 35 -43.42 31.13 -4.13
CA ASP A 35 -42.24 31.99 -3.90
C ASP A 35 -40.96 31.42 -4.54
N TYR A 36 -40.68 30.13 -4.35
CA TYR A 36 -39.46 29.50 -4.85
C TYR A 36 -39.46 29.37 -6.38
N TYR A 37 -40.62 29.18 -7.00
CA TYR A 37 -40.79 29.17 -8.45
C TYR A 37 -40.59 30.56 -9.05
N GLU A 38 -41.26 31.60 -8.53
CA GLU A 38 -41.07 32.99 -8.98
C GLU A 38 -39.60 33.44 -8.86
N ARG A 39 -38.93 33.03 -7.78
CA ARG A 39 -37.52 33.33 -7.50
C ARG A 39 -36.53 32.38 -8.18
N LYS A 40 -37.01 31.37 -8.93
CA LYS A 40 -36.21 30.38 -9.70
C LYS A 40 -35.22 29.59 -8.84
N LEU A 41 -35.64 29.24 -7.62
CA LEU A 41 -34.87 28.49 -6.61
C LEU A 41 -35.03 26.97 -6.78
N TRP A 42 -34.62 26.44 -7.94
CA TRP A 42 -34.88 25.07 -8.37
C TRP A 42 -34.40 23.98 -7.38
N HIS A 43 -33.26 24.19 -6.71
CA HIS A 43 -32.73 23.22 -5.75
C HIS A 43 -33.59 23.15 -4.48
N GLN A 44 -33.93 24.31 -3.89
CA GLN A 44 -34.82 24.40 -2.74
C GLN A 44 -36.21 23.87 -3.07
N LEU A 45 -36.70 24.13 -4.28
CA LEU A 45 -37.97 23.62 -4.79
C LEU A 45 -37.98 22.09 -4.91
N THR A 46 -36.87 21.49 -5.39
CA THR A 46 -36.69 20.03 -5.48
C THR A 46 -36.75 19.37 -4.10
N LEU A 47 -36.03 19.91 -3.12
CA LEU A 47 -36.03 19.40 -1.75
C LEU A 47 -37.44 19.49 -1.11
N LEU A 48 -38.13 20.61 -1.30
CA LEU A 48 -39.45 20.85 -0.73
C LEU A 48 -40.54 19.95 -1.35
N ILE A 49 -40.39 19.52 -2.61
CA ILE A 49 -41.27 18.52 -3.24
C ILE A 49 -41.03 17.13 -2.67
N LEU A 50 -39.75 16.74 -2.47
CA LEU A 50 -39.38 15.48 -1.82
C LEU A 50 -39.84 15.42 -0.35
N GLU A 51 -39.94 16.57 0.32
CA GLU A 51 -40.55 16.70 1.65
C GLU A 51 -42.08 16.53 1.58
N LEU A 52 -42.77 17.31 0.72
CA LEU A 52 -44.22 17.21 0.53
C LEU A 52 -44.67 15.77 0.24
N PHE A 53 -43.94 15.02 -0.60
CA PHE A 53 -44.35 13.68 -0.99
C PHE A 53 -44.20 12.63 0.14
N LYS A 54 -43.48 12.97 1.22
CA LYS A 54 -43.42 12.16 2.47
C LYS A 54 -44.58 12.46 3.41
N GLU A 55 -45.21 13.63 3.30
CA GLU A 55 -46.28 14.04 4.20
C GLU A 55 -47.58 13.22 4.02
N PRO A 56 -48.23 12.77 5.11
CA PRO A 56 -49.50 12.04 5.04
C PRO A 56 -50.60 12.83 4.32
N GLY A 57 -51.24 12.22 3.32
CA GLY A 57 -52.31 12.84 2.53
C GLY A 57 -51.84 13.65 1.32
N SER A 58 -50.53 13.67 1.02
CA SER A 58 -49.97 14.22 -0.22
C SER A 58 -50.29 13.38 -1.47
N ASP A 59 -50.58 12.10 -1.27
CA ASP A 59 -50.83 11.05 -2.28
C ASP A 59 -51.67 11.51 -3.51
N PRO A 60 -52.88 12.09 -3.38
CA PRO A 60 -53.70 12.48 -4.52
C PRO A 60 -53.08 13.57 -5.41
N PHE A 61 -52.06 14.28 -4.90
CA PHE A 61 -51.43 15.42 -5.55
C PHE A 61 -50.10 15.07 -6.22
N LYS A 62 -49.52 13.88 -5.97
CA LYS A 62 -48.19 13.50 -6.48
C LYS A 62 -48.13 13.46 -8.02
N ILE A 63 -49.10 12.80 -8.66
CA ILE A 63 -49.19 12.74 -10.14
C ILE A 63 -49.45 14.13 -10.74
N PRO A 64 -50.46 14.92 -10.30
CA PRO A 64 -50.66 16.30 -10.77
C PRO A 64 -49.43 17.19 -10.62
N VAL A 65 -48.77 17.19 -9.45
CA VAL A 65 -47.56 17.98 -9.20
C VAL A 65 -46.43 17.56 -10.15
N PHE A 66 -46.23 16.26 -10.36
CA PHE A 66 -45.20 15.81 -11.31
C PHE A 66 -45.52 16.25 -12.75
N GLN A 67 -46.71 15.93 -13.25
CA GLN A 67 -47.06 16.12 -14.67
C GLN A 67 -47.29 17.58 -15.07
N LYS A 68 -47.70 18.45 -14.13
CA LYS A 68 -48.08 19.84 -14.42
C LYS A 68 -47.11 20.89 -13.86
N PHE A 69 -46.35 20.56 -12.83
CA PHE A 69 -45.41 21.51 -12.21
C PHE A 69 -43.97 21.09 -12.44
N VAL A 70 -43.58 19.87 -12.05
CA VAL A 70 -42.18 19.40 -12.21
C VAL A 70 -41.79 19.30 -13.69
N ALA A 71 -42.69 18.83 -14.56
CA ALA A 71 -42.45 18.68 -15.99
C ALA A 71 -42.09 19.99 -16.73
N GLU A 72 -42.44 21.17 -16.21
CA GLU A 72 -42.11 22.46 -16.83
C GLU A 72 -40.62 22.82 -16.65
N TRP A 73 -39.99 22.37 -15.56
CA TRP A 73 -38.61 22.71 -15.19
C TRP A 73 -37.73 21.48 -14.94
N GLU A 74 -38.14 20.29 -15.42
CA GLU A 74 -37.41 19.01 -15.28
C GLU A 74 -35.99 19.02 -15.87
N ASP A 75 -35.70 19.95 -16.78
CA ASP A 75 -34.37 20.24 -17.33
C ASP A 75 -33.46 21.09 -16.41
N LYS A 76 -33.98 21.54 -15.27
CA LYS A 76 -33.25 22.26 -14.22
C LYS A 76 -33.05 21.42 -12.96
N ILE A 77 -33.51 20.18 -12.96
CA ILE A 77 -33.42 19.23 -11.85
C ILE A 77 -32.27 18.24 -12.10
N ASN A 78 -31.54 17.89 -11.04
CA ASN A 78 -30.64 16.74 -11.08
C ASN A 78 -31.45 15.47 -11.45
N LYS A 79 -30.98 14.69 -12.42
CA LYS A 79 -31.79 13.59 -12.99
C LYS A 79 -32.06 12.45 -11.99
N LEU A 80 -31.19 12.20 -11.01
CA LEU A 80 -31.45 11.25 -9.92
C LEU A 80 -32.60 11.73 -9.02
N SER A 81 -32.63 13.03 -8.70
CA SER A 81 -33.76 13.64 -7.97
C SER A 81 -35.05 13.62 -8.77
N LEU A 82 -35.01 13.86 -10.09
CA LEU A 82 -36.16 13.74 -10.98
C LEU A 82 -36.75 12.31 -10.97
N VAL A 83 -35.90 11.29 -11.06
CA VAL A 83 -36.30 9.87 -10.98
C VAL A 83 -36.89 9.54 -9.60
N THR A 84 -36.33 10.09 -8.51
CA THR A 84 -36.85 9.88 -7.14
C THR A 84 -38.27 10.46 -6.98
N ILE A 85 -38.53 11.67 -7.50
CA ILE A 85 -39.88 12.26 -7.48
C ILE A 85 -40.83 11.45 -8.38
N ALA A 86 -40.37 11.01 -9.56
CA ALA A 86 -41.15 10.17 -10.46
C ALA A 86 -41.52 8.82 -9.83
N GLN A 87 -40.59 8.12 -9.17
CA GLN A 87 -40.84 6.88 -8.44
C GLN A 87 -41.99 7.05 -7.42
N GLN A 88 -41.94 8.12 -6.62
CA GLN A 88 -42.97 8.38 -5.62
C GLN A 88 -44.33 8.73 -6.26
N ALA A 89 -44.36 9.44 -7.38
CA ALA A 89 -45.58 9.65 -8.16
C ALA A 89 -46.12 8.34 -8.78
N ALA A 90 -45.24 7.45 -9.23
CA ALA A 90 -45.62 6.18 -9.85
C ALA A 90 -46.38 5.23 -8.91
N THR A 91 -46.21 5.39 -7.58
CA THR A 91 -46.96 4.62 -6.57
C THR A 91 -48.47 4.87 -6.57
N GLN A 92 -48.93 5.95 -7.20
CA GLN A 92 -50.33 6.41 -7.15
C GLN A 92 -51.17 5.91 -8.35
N PHE A 93 -50.57 5.26 -9.33
CA PHE A 93 -51.33 4.61 -10.41
C PHE A 93 -51.97 3.32 -9.89
N SER A 94 -53.26 3.12 -10.20
CA SER A 94 -54.01 1.93 -9.79
C SER A 94 -53.69 0.68 -10.63
N ASP A 95 -53.27 0.86 -11.88
CA ASP A 95 -52.80 -0.23 -12.75
C ASP A 95 -51.25 -0.21 -12.80
N PRO A 96 -50.56 -1.32 -12.44
CA PRO A 96 -49.12 -1.43 -12.59
C PRO A 96 -48.61 -1.20 -14.03
N ASN A 97 -49.44 -1.40 -15.05
CA ASN A 97 -49.07 -1.10 -16.44
C ASN A 97 -48.90 0.41 -16.65
N ASP A 98 -49.79 1.24 -16.09
CA ASP A 98 -49.69 2.70 -16.16
C ASP A 98 -48.41 3.19 -15.45
N SER A 99 -48.04 2.59 -14.31
CA SER A 99 -46.75 2.84 -13.63
C SER A 99 -45.55 2.53 -14.53
N VAL A 100 -45.60 1.41 -15.28
CA VAL A 100 -44.52 1.01 -16.20
C VAL A 100 -44.46 1.93 -17.42
N GLU A 101 -45.59 2.35 -18.00
CA GLU A 101 -45.59 3.31 -19.12
C GLU A 101 -45.08 4.69 -18.67
N PHE A 102 -45.50 5.16 -17.50
CA PHE A 102 -45.02 6.40 -16.91
C PHE A 102 -43.49 6.37 -16.68
N LEU A 103 -42.95 5.32 -16.06
CA LEU A 103 -41.51 5.18 -15.83
C LEU A 103 -40.71 4.96 -17.13
N LYS A 104 -41.30 4.35 -18.17
CA LYS A 104 -40.68 4.24 -19.51
C LYS A 104 -40.48 5.61 -20.17
N GLU A 105 -41.40 6.56 -20.00
CA GLU A 105 -41.19 7.92 -20.51
C GLU A 105 -40.10 8.67 -19.73
N ILE A 106 -39.90 8.38 -18.44
CA ILE A 106 -38.77 8.91 -17.67
C ILE A 106 -37.44 8.28 -18.11
N LEU A 107 -37.41 6.95 -18.33
CA LEU A 107 -36.22 6.24 -18.82
C LEU A 107 -35.65 6.86 -20.10
N LYS A 108 -36.49 7.22 -21.06
CA LYS A 108 -36.06 7.93 -22.29
C LYS A 108 -35.41 9.28 -22.03
N LYS A 109 -35.73 9.96 -20.92
CA LYS A 109 -35.16 11.27 -20.53
C LYS A 109 -33.84 11.15 -19.76
N VAL A 110 -33.49 9.95 -19.29
CA VAL A 110 -32.25 9.68 -18.53
C VAL A 110 -31.34 8.64 -19.20
N ASP A 111 -31.69 8.14 -20.39
CA ASP A 111 -30.81 7.28 -21.19
C ASP A 111 -29.75 8.12 -21.93
N THR A 112 -28.82 8.69 -21.17
CA THR A 112 -27.64 9.40 -21.69
C THR A 112 -26.37 8.91 -21.01
N SER A 113 -25.22 9.10 -21.65
CA SER A 113 -23.90 8.72 -21.08
C SER A 113 -23.57 9.42 -19.76
N GLU A 114 -24.14 10.60 -19.51
CA GLU A 114 -23.89 11.41 -18.30
C GLU A 114 -24.88 11.13 -17.16
N THR A 115 -25.94 10.34 -17.39
CA THR A 115 -27.02 10.11 -16.40
C THR A 115 -27.34 8.63 -16.20
N ARG A 116 -26.33 7.77 -16.41
CA ARG A 116 -26.39 6.31 -16.29
C ARG A 116 -26.80 5.83 -14.88
N ASP A 117 -26.49 6.59 -13.85
CA ASP A 117 -26.88 6.37 -12.46
C ASP A 117 -28.40 6.51 -12.26
N ALA A 118 -28.97 7.60 -12.75
CA ALA A 118 -30.41 7.84 -12.77
C ALA A 118 -31.15 6.86 -13.68
N TYR A 119 -30.54 6.43 -14.79
CA TYR A 119 -31.05 5.38 -15.67
C TYR A 119 -31.18 4.04 -14.94
N VAL A 120 -30.18 3.61 -14.17
CA VAL A 120 -30.25 2.37 -13.38
C VAL A 120 -31.37 2.47 -12.34
N LEU A 121 -31.47 3.57 -11.59
CA LEU A 121 -32.56 3.73 -10.61
C LEU A 121 -33.94 3.65 -11.28
N ALA A 122 -34.15 4.37 -12.40
CA ALA A 122 -35.41 4.32 -13.15
C ALA A 122 -35.70 2.93 -13.72
N SER A 123 -34.66 2.19 -14.13
CA SER A 123 -34.76 0.84 -14.67
C SER A 123 -35.18 -0.17 -13.60
N MET A 124 -34.57 -0.11 -12.42
CA MET A 124 -34.89 -0.99 -11.30
C MET A 124 -36.29 -0.72 -10.73
N GLU A 125 -36.68 0.55 -10.59
CA GLU A 125 -38.05 0.89 -10.16
C GLU A 125 -39.10 0.49 -11.21
N SER A 126 -38.80 0.58 -12.50
CA SER A 126 -39.66 0.01 -13.56
C SER A 126 -39.74 -1.51 -13.47
N ALA A 127 -38.61 -2.19 -13.21
CA ALA A 127 -38.55 -3.63 -13.03
C ALA A 127 -39.36 -4.14 -11.82
N HIS A 128 -39.48 -3.35 -10.74
CA HIS A 128 -40.37 -3.66 -9.62
C HIS A 128 -41.86 -3.76 -10.04
N TYR A 129 -42.34 -2.91 -10.95
CA TYR A 129 -43.71 -3.03 -11.48
C TYR A 129 -43.82 -4.14 -12.54
N LEU A 130 -42.78 -4.39 -13.34
CA LEU A 130 -42.72 -5.54 -14.25
C LEU A 130 -42.80 -6.89 -13.51
N LEU A 131 -42.25 -6.99 -12.29
CA LEU A 131 -42.42 -8.14 -11.41
C LEU A 131 -43.90 -8.35 -11.02
N LYS A 132 -44.63 -7.28 -10.70
CA LYS A 132 -46.07 -7.35 -10.32
C LYS A 132 -46.94 -7.89 -11.46
N ILE A 133 -46.66 -7.52 -12.71
CA ILE A 133 -47.34 -8.04 -13.90
C ILE A 133 -46.75 -9.37 -14.43
N LYS A 134 -45.74 -9.93 -13.75
CA LYS A 134 -45.08 -11.22 -14.04
C LYS A 134 -44.30 -11.28 -15.36
N GLU A 135 -43.76 -10.15 -15.83
CA GLU A 135 -42.87 -10.09 -17.02
C GLU A 135 -41.42 -10.50 -16.69
N ILE A 136 -41.27 -11.71 -16.14
CA ILE A 136 -40.02 -12.24 -15.55
C ILE A 136 -38.80 -12.15 -16.49
N LYS A 137 -39.00 -12.40 -17.79
CA LYS A 137 -37.92 -12.34 -18.79
C LYS A 137 -37.37 -10.92 -18.97
N LEU A 138 -38.25 -9.91 -18.93
CA LEU A 138 -37.83 -8.52 -19.06
C LEU A 138 -37.15 -8.06 -17.78
N VAL A 139 -37.66 -8.45 -16.61
CA VAL A 139 -37.02 -8.18 -15.30
C VAL A 139 -35.59 -8.73 -15.24
N LYS A 140 -35.36 -10.00 -15.61
CA LYS A 140 -34.00 -10.57 -15.60
C LYS A 140 -33.07 -9.81 -16.54
N LYS A 141 -33.54 -9.48 -17.74
CA LYS A 141 -32.78 -8.65 -18.68
C LYS A 141 -32.41 -7.29 -18.06
N THR A 142 -33.35 -6.61 -17.40
CA THR A 142 -33.11 -5.32 -16.75
C THR A 142 -32.14 -5.43 -15.56
N ILE A 143 -32.18 -6.52 -14.78
CA ILE A 143 -31.19 -6.81 -13.75
C ILE A 143 -29.80 -6.95 -14.37
N ASP A 144 -29.65 -7.78 -15.40
CA ASP A 144 -28.35 -8.07 -16.03
C ASP A 144 -27.73 -6.82 -16.71
N GLU A 145 -28.56 -6.02 -17.38
CA GLU A 145 -28.15 -4.73 -17.97
C GLU A 145 -27.77 -3.71 -16.87
N SER A 146 -28.49 -3.69 -15.74
CA SER A 146 -28.19 -2.79 -14.62
C SER A 146 -26.95 -3.21 -13.84
N GLU A 147 -26.72 -4.51 -13.63
CA GLU A 147 -25.51 -5.07 -13.00
C GLU A 147 -24.28 -4.71 -13.85
N THR A 148 -24.36 -4.93 -15.16
CA THR A 148 -23.28 -4.54 -16.11
C THR A 148 -22.98 -3.04 -16.09
N ILE A 149 -24.00 -2.18 -15.90
CA ILE A 149 -23.80 -0.72 -15.78
C ILE A 149 -23.21 -0.36 -14.41
N LEU A 150 -23.68 -0.97 -13.32
CA LEU A 150 -23.17 -0.74 -11.96
C LEU A 150 -21.69 -1.10 -11.82
N ASP A 151 -21.25 -2.19 -12.44
CA ASP A 151 -19.84 -2.60 -12.50
C ASP A 151 -18.90 -1.57 -13.18
N THR A 152 -19.44 -0.58 -13.90
CA THR A 152 -18.64 0.50 -14.53
C THR A 152 -18.43 1.74 -13.66
N PHE A 153 -19.01 1.79 -12.45
CA PHE A 153 -18.93 2.96 -11.57
C PHE A 153 -17.94 2.76 -10.41
N ASP A 154 -17.02 3.71 -10.22
CA ASP A 154 -16.10 3.76 -9.07
C ASP A 154 -16.82 3.93 -7.71
N SER A 155 -18.00 4.56 -7.73
CA SER A 155 -18.83 4.78 -6.54
C SER A 155 -20.27 5.07 -6.96
N VAL A 156 -21.24 4.45 -6.29
CA VAL A 156 -22.68 4.56 -6.60
C VAL A 156 -23.43 5.02 -5.35
N ASP A 157 -24.44 5.88 -5.51
CA ASP A 157 -25.31 6.31 -4.42
C ASP A 157 -26.04 5.12 -3.78
N THR A 158 -26.09 5.08 -2.45
CA THR A 158 -26.63 3.97 -1.67
C THR A 158 -28.10 3.68 -2.01
N SER A 159 -28.89 4.68 -2.43
CA SER A 159 -30.28 4.50 -2.86
C SER A 159 -30.42 3.67 -4.15
N ILE A 160 -29.44 3.75 -5.06
CA ILE A 160 -29.42 3.00 -6.32
C ILE A 160 -29.09 1.53 -6.03
N HIS A 161 -28.08 1.27 -5.20
CA HIS A 161 -27.78 -0.07 -4.71
C HIS A 161 -28.95 -0.68 -3.91
N ALA A 162 -29.62 0.11 -3.07
CA ALA A 162 -30.80 -0.33 -2.34
C ALA A 162 -31.93 -0.75 -3.31
N SER A 163 -32.23 0.05 -4.34
CA SER A 163 -33.22 -0.30 -5.36
C SER A 163 -32.83 -1.56 -6.14
N PHE A 164 -31.58 -1.64 -6.60
CA PHE A 164 -31.07 -2.80 -7.33
C PHE A 164 -31.16 -4.09 -6.51
N TYR A 165 -30.59 -4.13 -5.31
CA TYR A 165 -30.58 -5.33 -4.47
C TYR A 165 -31.99 -5.73 -4.00
N ARG A 166 -32.88 -4.76 -3.73
CA ARG A 166 -34.28 -5.02 -3.39
C ARG A 166 -35.00 -5.77 -4.50
N VAL A 167 -34.93 -5.26 -5.73
CA VAL A 167 -35.64 -5.84 -6.89
C VAL A 167 -35.00 -7.16 -7.34
N SER A 168 -33.66 -7.26 -7.28
CA SER A 168 -32.95 -8.53 -7.49
C SER A 168 -33.36 -9.58 -6.45
N ALA A 169 -33.47 -9.23 -5.17
CA ALA A 169 -33.99 -10.14 -4.15
C ALA A 169 -35.47 -10.54 -4.43
N GLU A 170 -36.35 -9.59 -4.75
CA GLU A 170 -37.75 -9.89 -5.12
C GLU A 170 -37.84 -10.85 -6.33
N TYR A 171 -36.97 -10.68 -7.34
CA TYR A 171 -36.85 -11.58 -8.48
C TYR A 171 -36.42 -12.99 -8.07
N TYR A 172 -35.32 -13.13 -7.32
CA TYR A 172 -34.81 -14.45 -6.91
C TYR A 172 -35.76 -15.16 -5.93
N LYS A 173 -36.50 -14.42 -5.07
CA LYS A 173 -37.62 -14.95 -4.27
C LYS A 173 -38.68 -15.59 -5.18
N GLY A 174 -39.08 -14.89 -6.25
CA GLY A 174 -40.05 -15.37 -7.22
C GLY A 174 -39.59 -16.59 -8.03
N GLN A 175 -38.28 -16.78 -8.21
CA GLN A 175 -37.70 -17.98 -8.85
C GLN A 175 -37.41 -19.14 -7.87
N ALA A 176 -37.62 -18.95 -6.56
CA ALA A 176 -37.17 -19.85 -5.49
C ALA A 176 -35.65 -20.12 -5.48
N ASP A 177 -34.84 -19.17 -5.98
CA ASP A 177 -33.38 -19.21 -5.82
C ASP A 177 -33.01 -18.64 -4.44
N TYR A 178 -33.01 -19.52 -3.44
CA TYR A 178 -32.69 -19.19 -2.06
C TYR A 178 -31.26 -18.64 -1.88
N ALA A 179 -30.30 -19.07 -2.71
CA ALA A 179 -28.91 -18.65 -2.57
C ALA A 179 -28.72 -17.20 -3.03
N GLN A 180 -29.26 -16.87 -4.20
CA GLN A 180 -29.20 -15.49 -4.71
C GLN A 180 -30.14 -14.56 -3.94
N TYR A 181 -31.30 -15.04 -3.47
CA TYR A 181 -32.14 -14.27 -2.55
C TYR A 181 -31.36 -13.85 -1.30
N TYR A 182 -30.74 -14.80 -0.60
CA TYR A 182 -30.03 -14.56 0.66
C TYR A 182 -28.91 -13.51 0.49
N LYS A 183 -28.09 -13.64 -0.58
CA LYS A 183 -27.05 -12.66 -0.92
C LYS A 183 -27.63 -11.26 -1.16
N ASN A 184 -28.60 -11.14 -2.06
CA ASN A 184 -29.16 -9.84 -2.44
C ASN A 184 -29.96 -9.18 -1.30
N ALA A 185 -30.66 -9.98 -0.48
CA ALA A 185 -31.43 -9.46 0.65
C ALA A 185 -30.54 -8.94 1.79
N LEU A 186 -29.38 -9.55 2.06
CA LEU A 186 -28.38 -9.01 3.00
C LEU A 186 -27.70 -7.74 2.45
N LEU A 187 -27.33 -7.73 1.16
CA LEU A 187 -26.79 -6.54 0.52
C LEU A 187 -27.79 -5.37 0.53
N TYR A 188 -29.08 -5.62 0.28
CA TYR A 188 -30.13 -4.62 0.44
C TYR A 188 -30.19 -4.06 1.87
N LEU A 189 -30.16 -4.92 2.89
CA LEU A 189 -30.15 -4.50 4.30
C LEU A 189 -28.89 -3.71 4.69
N SER A 190 -27.77 -3.88 3.98
CA SER A 190 -26.57 -3.03 4.17
C SER A 190 -26.70 -1.63 3.55
N CYS A 191 -27.69 -1.40 2.68
CA CYS A 191 -27.93 -0.14 2.00
C CYS A 191 -29.07 0.70 2.61
N ILE A 192 -29.76 0.23 3.66
CA ILE A 192 -30.87 0.95 4.30
C ILE A 192 -30.77 0.90 5.83
N ASP A 193 -31.36 1.88 6.51
CA ASP A 193 -31.59 1.77 7.95
C ASP A 193 -32.85 0.91 8.19
N ILE A 194 -32.72 -0.12 9.02
CA ILE A 194 -33.83 -1.04 9.37
C ILE A 194 -35.02 -0.27 9.97
N SER A 195 -34.79 0.88 10.60
CA SER A 195 -35.83 1.75 11.13
C SER A 195 -36.83 2.25 10.07
N GLU A 196 -36.42 2.34 8.80
CA GLU A 196 -37.25 2.75 7.67
C GLU A 196 -38.27 1.67 7.24
N LEU A 197 -37.98 0.39 7.50
CA LEU A 197 -38.91 -0.71 7.22
C LEU A 197 -40.04 -0.76 8.25
N THR A 198 -41.26 -1.04 7.82
CA THR A 198 -42.37 -1.33 8.73
C THR A 198 -42.14 -2.62 9.52
N VAL A 199 -42.80 -2.77 10.67
CA VAL A 199 -42.70 -3.97 11.52
C VAL A 199 -43.06 -5.24 10.74
N ILE A 200 -44.05 -5.16 9.84
CA ILE A 200 -44.49 -6.29 9.01
C ILE A 200 -43.39 -6.68 8.02
N GLU A 201 -42.83 -5.72 7.29
CA GLU A 201 -41.73 -5.97 6.33
C GLU A 201 -40.49 -6.55 7.00
N ARG A 202 -40.18 -6.13 8.23
CA ARG A 202 -39.06 -6.71 9.00
C ARG A 202 -39.29 -8.18 9.34
N ILE A 203 -40.51 -8.54 9.77
CA ILE A 203 -40.90 -9.93 10.07
C ILE A 203 -40.85 -10.78 8.80
N GLU A 204 -41.43 -10.32 7.70
CA GLU A 204 -41.42 -11.01 6.41
C GLU A 204 -39.98 -11.22 5.89
N ARG A 205 -39.13 -10.18 5.93
CA ARG A 205 -37.74 -10.27 5.49
C ARG A 205 -36.92 -11.22 6.36
N ALA A 206 -37.11 -11.18 7.69
CA ALA A 206 -36.44 -12.10 8.61
C ALA A 206 -36.88 -13.56 8.39
N TYR A 207 -38.16 -13.79 8.11
CA TYR A 207 -38.70 -15.10 7.75
C TYR A 207 -38.10 -15.61 6.44
N ASP A 208 -38.14 -14.82 5.37
CA ASP A 208 -37.58 -15.19 4.06
C ASP A 208 -36.07 -15.45 4.11
N LEU A 209 -35.31 -14.61 4.84
CA LEU A 209 -33.86 -14.79 5.05
C LEU A 209 -33.57 -16.08 5.81
N SER A 210 -34.35 -16.38 6.86
CA SER A 210 -34.22 -17.62 7.63
C SER A 210 -34.55 -18.86 6.78
N LEU A 211 -35.63 -18.79 5.99
CA LEU A 211 -36.02 -19.83 5.03
C LEU A 211 -34.90 -20.06 4.00
N SER A 212 -34.36 -18.98 3.43
CA SER A 212 -33.36 -19.04 2.37
C SER A 212 -32.01 -19.53 2.86
N ALA A 213 -31.59 -19.11 4.06
CA ALA A 213 -30.40 -19.63 4.74
C ALA A 213 -30.48 -21.15 4.95
N LEU A 214 -31.64 -21.65 5.38
CA LEU A 214 -31.86 -23.07 5.66
C LEU A 214 -31.98 -23.90 4.38
N LEU A 215 -32.77 -23.45 3.40
CA LEU A 215 -33.05 -24.19 2.16
C LEU A 215 -31.98 -24.02 1.06
N GLY A 216 -31.18 -22.96 1.07
CA GLY A 216 -30.12 -22.73 0.09
C GLY A 216 -29.05 -23.83 0.12
N GLU A 217 -28.85 -24.54 -0.99
CA GLU A 217 -27.96 -25.72 -1.05
C GLU A 217 -26.47 -25.39 -0.86
N THR A 218 -26.09 -24.13 -1.06
CA THR A 218 -24.72 -23.61 -0.98
C THR A 218 -24.41 -22.82 0.30
N ILE A 219 -25.40 -22.54 1.15
CA ILE A 219 -25.23 -21.69 2.35
C ILE A 219 -24.99 -22.56 3.59
N TYR A 220 -23.76 -22.55 4.14
CA TYR A 220 -23.38 -23.30 5.35
C TYR A 220 -22.84 -22.42 6.50
N ASN A 221 -22.65 -21.12 6.23
CA ASN A 221 -22.33 -20.11 7.23
C ASN A 221 -23.50 -19.12 7.31
N PHE A 222 -24.02 -18.92 8.52
CA PHE A 222 -25.17 -18.05 8.81
C PHE A 222 -24.77 -16.82 9.63
N GLY A 223 -23.46 -16.62 9.87
CA GLY A 223 -22.95 -15.64 10.82
C GLY A 223 -23.41 -14.21 10.56
N GLU A 224 -23.42 -13.79 9.29
CA GLU A 224 -23.95 -12.49 8.87
C GLU A 224 -25.40 -12.29 9.29
N LEU A 225 -26.28 -13.26 9.00
CA LEU A 225 -27.70 -13.20 9.40
C LEU A 225 -27.87 -13.32 10.92
N LEU A 226 -27.10 -14.17 11.59
CA LEU A 226 -27.17 -14.40 13.05
C LEU A 226 -26.75 -13.17 13.88
N MET A 227 -25.82 -12.37 13.37
CA MET A 227 -25.41 -11.11 14.00
C MET A 227 -26.30 -9.92 13.59
N HIS A 228 -27.12 -10.06 12.55
CA HIS A 228 -27.92 -8.96 12.03
C HIS A 228 -29.24 -8.78 12.82
N PRO A 229 -29.54 -7.56 13.32
CA PRO A 229 -30.69 -7.33 14.20
C PRO A 229 -32.06 -7.55 13.53
N ILE A 230 -32.11 -7.76 12.21
CA ILE A 230 -33.34 -8.18 11.51
C ILE A 230 -33.95 -9.46 12.12
N LEU A 231 -33.13 -10.41 12.60
CA LEU A 231 -33.60 -11.65 13.24
C LEU A 231 -34.31 -11.42 14.58
N ASP A 232 -34.06 -10.30 15.26
CA ASP A 232 -34.76 -9.97 16.51
C ASP A 232 -36.24 -9.66 16.25
N SER A 233 -36.59 -9.30 15.00
CA SER A 233 -37.98 -9.11 14.57
C SER A 233 -38.82 -10.39 14.62
N LEU A 234 -38.21 -11.58 14.64
CA LEU A 234 -38.93 -12.86 14.79
C LEU A 234 -39.28 -13.17 16.25
N PHE A 235 -38.67 -12.49 17.21
CA PHE A 235 -38.86 -12.77 18.64
C PHE A 235 -40.31 -12.54 19.07
N GLY A 236 -40.92 -13.54 19.71
CA GLY A 236 -42.33 -13.49 20.12
C GLY A 236 -43.36 -13.64 18.98
N THR A 237 -42.93 -13.89 17.75
CA THR A 237 -43.81 -14.23 16.61
C THR A 237 -44.05 -15.75 16.51
N GLU A 238 -44.97 -16.19 15.67
CA GLU A 238 -45.16 -17.63 15.37
C GLU A 238 -43.95 -18.27 14.63
N HIS A 239 -42.98 -17.47 14.22
CA HIS A 239 -41.79 -17.87 13.47
C HIS A 239 -40.51 -17.90 14.33
N ASP A 240 -40.56 -17.61 15.63
CA ASP A 240 -39.40 -17.60 16.55
C ASP A 240 -38.61 -18.93 16.56
N TRP A 241 -39.28 -20.06 16.27
CA TRP A 241 -38.62 -21.37 16.12
C TRP A 241 -37.61 -21.42 14.95
N LEU A 242 -37.74 -20.57 13.93
CA LEU A 242 -36.75 -20.47 12.84
C LEU A 242 -35.42 -19.87 13.32
N ARG A 243 -35.48 -18.86 14.20
CA ARG A 243 -34.29 -18.31 14.86
C ARG A 243 -33.58 -19.40 15.66
N SER A 244 -34.34 -20.13 16.48
CA SER A 244 -33.81 -21.27 17.25
C SER A 244 -33.22 -22.37 16.36
N LEU A 245 -33.82 -22.60 15.19
CA LEU A 245 -33.32 -23.56 14.20
C LEU A 245 -32.01 -23.09 13.55
N LEU A 246 -31.89 -21.82 13.18
CA LEU A 246 -30.64 -21.25 12.66
C LEU A 246 -29.50 -21.37 13.67
N PHE A 247 -29.74 -21.13 14.96
CA PHE A 247 -28.73 -21.34 16.01
C PHE A 247 -28.37 -22.82 16.20
N ALA A 248 -29.34 -23.75 16.11
CA ALA A 248 -29.05 -25.19 16.12
C ALA A 248 -28.19 -25.61 14.91
N PHE A 249 -28.48 -25.06 13.72
CA PHE A 249 -27.64 -25.20 12.54
C PHE A 249 -26.28 -24.48 12.69
N ASN A 250 -26.15 -23.40 13.47
CA ASN A 250 -24.85 -22.79 13.73
C ASN A 250 -23.96 -23.73 14.57
N ALA A 251 -24.48 -24.19 15.71
CA ALA A 251 -23.76 -25.05 16.65
C ALA A 251 -23.62 -26.52 16.21
N GLY A 252 -24.14 -26.90 15.03
CA GLY A 252 -24.16 -28.30 14.58
C GLY A 252 -25.02 -29.23 15.46
N ASP A 253 -25.95 -28.67 16.25
CA ASP A 253 -26.71 -29.38 17.29
C ASP A 253 -27.86 -30.19 16.68
N ILE A 254 -27.54 -31.42 16.33
CA ILE A 254 -28.48 -32.41 15.78
C ILE A 254 -29.64 -32.70 16.76
N GLY A 255 -29.42 -32.59 18.07
CA GLY A 255 -30.45 -32.80 19.09
C GLY A 255 -31.51 -31.68 19.11
N LYS A 256 -31.08 -30.41 19.09
CA LYS A 256 -31.99 -29.27 18.96
C LYS A 256 -32.73 -29.29 17.61
N PHE A 257 -32.07 -29.70 16.53
CA PHE A 257 -32.74 -29.89 15.24
C PHE A 257 -33.85 -30.96 15.30
N GLU A 258 -33.60 -32.12 15.92
CA GLU A 258 -34.60 -33.17 16.10
C GLU A 258 -35.77 -32.69 16.98
N ALA A 259 -35.50 -31.90 18.03
CA ALA A 259 -36.53 -31.30 18.89
C ALA A 259 -37.41 -30.27 18.16
N LEU A 260 -36.86 -29.54 17.17
CA LEU A 260 -37.58 -28.55 16.36
C LEU A 260 -38.28 -29.15 15.13
N ALA A 261 -37.88 -30.35 14.69
CA ALA A 261 -38.46 -31.04 13.52
C ALA A 261 -40.01 -31.21 13.53
N PRO A 262 -40.73 -31.30 14.67
CA PRO A 262 -42.20 -31.30 14.66
C PRO A 262 -42.82 -30.04 14.04
N HIS A 263 -42.13 -28.89 14.06
CA HIS A 263 -42.61 -27.66 13.43
C HIS A 263 -42.68 -27.77 11.89
N PHE A 264 -41.89 -28.66 11.28
CA PHE A 264 -41.85 -28.81 9.81
C PHE A 264 -43.18 -29.33 9.26
N THR A 265 -43.92 -30.13 10.05
CA THR A 265 -45.27 -30.61 9.69
C THR A 265 -46.29 -29.48 9.47
N LYS A 266 -46.03 -28.27 10.01
CA LYS A 266 -46.85 -27.08 9.83
C LYS A 266 -46.47 -26.26 8.58
N GLN A 267 -45.36 -26.59 7.92
CA GLN A 267 -44.81 -25.83 6.79
C GLN A 267 -44.39 -26.78 5.64
N PRO A 268 -45.22 -26.93 4.59
CA PRO A 268 -45.01 -27.95 3.54
C PRO A 268 -43.62 -27.95 2.89
N LEU A 269 -42.98 -26.78 2.72
CA LEU A 269 -41.63 -26.65 2.17
C LEU A 269 -40.56 -27.29 3.07
N PHE A 270 -40.69 -27.17 4.40
CA PHE A 270 -39.76 -27.76 5.36
C PHE A 270 -39.93 -29.27 5.46
N GLU A 271 -41.15 -29.79 5.41
CA GLU A 271 -41.38 -31.25 5.43
C GLU A 271 -40.86 -31.92 4.14
N GLN A 272 -41.03 -31.28 2.97
CA GLN A 272 -40.44 -31.74 1.71
C GLN A 272 -38.90 -31.71 1.74
N SER A 273 -38.30 -30.65 2.30
CA SER A 273 -36.84 -30.48 2.37
C SER A 273 -36.17 -31.16 3.57
N LYS A 274 -36.93 -31.86 4.43
CA LYS A 274 -36.47 -32.46 5.69
C LYS A 274 -35.24 -33.35 5.56
N ALA A 275 -35.18 -34.18 4.52
CA ALA A 275 -34.01 -35.03 4.24
C ALA A 275 -32.78 -34.22 3.78
N ALA A 276 -32.97 -33.12 3.06
CA ALA A 276 -31.88 -32.22 2.69
C ALA A 276 -31.35 -31.45 3.91
N LEU A 277 -32.26 -30.94 4.75
CA LEU A 277 -31.93 -30.28 6.02
C LEU A 277 -31.17 -31.20 6.99
N ARG A 278 -31.56 -32.48 7.08
CA ARG A 278 -30.81 -33.48 7.88
C ARG A 278 -29.38 -33.66 7.37
N ARG A 279 -29.18 -33.85 6.07
CA ARG A 279 -27.83 -33.93 5.49
C ARG A 279 -27.01 -32.66 5.73
N LYS A 280 -27.66 -31.49 5.64
CA LYS A 280 -27.04 -30.18 5.86
C LYS A 280 -26.56 -29.99 7.30
N ILE A 281 -27.35 -30.39 8.31
CA ILE A 281 -26.87 -30.32 9.70
C ILE A 281 -25.80 -31.38 10.04
N CYS A 282 -25.85 -32.58 9.45
CA CYS A 282 -24.76 -33.56 9.60
C CYS A 282 -23.43 -33.03 9.03
N LEU A 283 -23.45 -32.33 7.88
CA LEU A 283 -22.26 -31.67 7.33
C LEU A 283 -21.71 -30.61 8.29
N ILE A 284 -22.58 -29.85 8.95
CA ILE A 284 -22.16 -28.81 9.88
C ILE A 284 -21.70 -29.38 11.24
N SER A 285 -22.30 -30.46 11.70
CA SER A 285 -21.81 -31.22 12.85
C SER A 285 -20.38 -31.76 12.61
N LEU A 286 -20.07 -32.23 11.38
CA LEU A 286 -18.71 -32.59 11.00
C LEU A 286 -17.74 -31.38 11.04
N ILE A 287 -18.17 -30.23 10.51
CA ILE A 287 -17.40 -28.96 10.58
C ILE A 287 -17.09 -28.60 12.04
N GLU A 288 -18.11 -28.63 12.90
CA GLU A 288 -17.98 -28.29 14.32
C GLU A 288 -17.04 -29.25 15.04
N ALA A 289 -17.19 -30.56 14.80
CA ALA A 289 -16.33 -31.59 15.34
C ALA A 289 -14.85 -31.37 14.93
N VAL A 290 -14.57 -30.96 13.70
CA VAL A 290 -13.20 -30.59 13.28
C VAL A 290 -12.72 -29.31 13.98
N PHE A 291 -13.61 -28.32 14.14
CA PHE A 291 -13.28 -27.02 14.73
C PHE A 291 -12.87 -27.11 16.21
N ILE A 292 -13.58 -27.91 17.01
CA ILE A 292 -13.26 -28.07 18.44
C ILE A 292 -11.92 -28.78 18.69
N ARG A 293 -11.44 -29.63 17.77
CA ARG A 293 -10.17 -30.35 17.91
C ARG A 293 -8.95 -29.43 17.69
N SER A 294 -7.86 -29.68 18.40
CA SER A 294 -6.56 -29.00 18.18
C SER A 294 -6.00 -29.37 16.80
N THR A 295 -5.12 -28.53 16.24
CA THR A 295 -4.48 -28.76 14.93
C THR A 295 -3.78 -30.10 14.85
N ASP A 296 -3.19 -30.53 15.95
CA ASP A 296 -2.36 -31.75 16.04
C ASP A 296 -3.22 -33.02 16.19
N ASN A 297 -4.53 -32.87 16.37
CA ASN A 297 -5.50 -33.96 16.57
C ASN A 297 -6.68 -33.87 15.58
N ARG A 298 -6.39 -33.66 14.29
CA ARG A 298 -7.39 -33.64 13.19
C ARG A 298 -7.34 -34.88 12.28
N SER A 299 -6.79 -35.97 12.77
CA SER A 299 -6.93 -37.30 12.17
C SER A 299 -8.07 -38.02 12.88
N ILE A 300 -9.24 -38.10 12.23
CA ILE A 300 -10.50 -38.51 12.88
C ILE A 300 -10.97 -39.84 12.27
N PRO A 301 -11.09 -40.93 13.07
CA PRO A 301 -11.65 -42.19 12.61
C PRO A 301 -13.12 -42.05 12.20
N PHE A 302 -13.57 -42.84 11.22
CA PHE A 302 -14.96 -42.82 10.76
C PHE A 302 -15.96 -43.16 11.87
N SER A 303 -15.57 -43.98 12.85
CA SER A 303 -16.39 -44.31 14.03
C SER A 303 -16.67 -43.11 14.93
N GLU A 304 -15.73 -42.17 15.02
CA GLU A 304 -15.89 -40.92 15.77
C GLU A 304 -16.77 -39.94 14.98
N ILE A 305 -16.57 -39.85 13.65
CA ILE A 305 -17.44 -39.04 12.78
C ILE A 305 -18.89 -39.56 12.79
N ALA A 306 -19.10 -40.88 12.75
CA ALA A 306 -20.42 -41.51 12.84
C ALA A 306 -21.14 -41.15 14.15
N ALA A 307 -20.41 -41.15 15.27
CA ALA A 307 -20.94 -40.80 16.58
C ALA A 307 -21.37 -39.33 16.66
N GLU A 308 -20.50 -38.40 16.24
CA GLU A 308 -20.78 -36.95 16.27
C GLU A 308 -21.94 -36.58 15.33
N THR A 309 -21.91 -37.09 14.09
CA THR A 309 -22.88 -36.74 13.05
C THR A 309 -24.19 -37.56 13.11
N ARG A 310 -24.27 -38.53 14.01
CA ARG A 310 -25.36 -39.50 14.18
C ARG A 310 -25.74 -40.20 12.86
N LEU A 311 -24.74 -40.61 12.10
CA LEU A 311 -24.88 -41.38 10.86
C LEU A 311 -24.46 -42.84 11.03
N SER A 312 -24.86 -43.68 10.10
CA SER A 312 -24.30 -45.03 10.00
C SER A 312 -22.87 -44.99 9.45
N MET A 313 -22.03 -46.00 9.77
CA MET A 313 -20.64 -46.07 9.29
C MET A 313 -20.53 -45.99 7.75
N ASP A 314 -21.48 -46.60 7.05
CA ASP A 314 -21.52 -46.66 5.58
C ASP A 314 -21.81 -45.30 4.92
N GLU A 315 -22.32 -44.32 5.68
CA GLU A 315 -22.65 -42.97 5.20
C GLU A 315 -21.55 -41.93 5.48
N VAL A 316 -20.58 -42.25 6.36
CA VAL A 316 -19.52 -41.32 6.77
C VAL A 316 -18.64 -40.90 5.60
N GLU A 317 -18.22 -41.85 4.76
CA GLU A 317 -17.40 -41.58 3.58
C GLU A 317 -18.09 -40.56 2.66
N HIS A 318 -19.37 -40.78 2.36
CA HIS A 318 -20.15 -39.89 1.51
C HIS A 318 -20.31 -38.49 2.14
N LEU A 319 -20.44 -38.39 3.47
CA LEU A 319 -20.49 -37.11 4.17
C LEU A 319 -19.16 -36.34 4.04
N VAL A 320 -18.03 -37.00 4.28
CA VAL A 320 -16.68 -36.40 4.20
C VAL A 320 -16.36 -35.98 2.76
N MET A 321 -16.62 -36.85 1.78
CA MET A 321 -16.49 -36.52 0.35
C MET A 321 -17.34 -35.30 -0.03
N LYS A 322 -18.58 -35.21 0.47
CA LYS A 322 -19.47 -34.08 0.20
C LYS A 322 -18.97 -32.79 0.88
N ALA A 323 -18.43 -32.88 2.09
CA ALA A 323 -17.83 -31.73 2.79
C ALA A 323 -16.58 -31.20 2.06
N LEU A 324 -15.73 -32.10 1.53
CA LEU A 324 -14.60 -31.74 0.67
C LEU A 324 -15.06 -31.10 -0.65
N SER A 325 -16.06 -31.70 -1.33
CA SER A 325 -16.61 -31.19 -2.59
C SER A 325 -17.23 -29.80 -2.46
N LEU A 326 -17.93 -29.54 -1.35
CA LEU A 326 -18.50 -28.23 -1.01
C LEU A 326 -17.46 -27.23 -0.45
N LYS A 327 -16.17 -27.63 -0.37
CA LYS A 327 -15.06 -26.82 0.19
C LYS A 327 -15.29 -26.38 1.65
N LEU A 328 -16.07 -27.14 2.41
CA LEU A 328 -16.37 -26.89 3.83
C LEU A 328 -15.19 -27.31 4.73
N ILE A 329 -14.44 -28.31 4.26
CA ILE A 329 -13.18 -28.78 4.85
C ILE A 329 -12.15 -28.99 3.72
N ARG A 330 -10.86 -29.01 4.07
CA ARG A 330 -9.77 -29.53 3.22
C ARG A 330 -9.03 -30.63 3.97
N GLY A 331 -8.59 -31.66 3.25
CA GLY A 331 -7.98 -32.83 3.86
C GLY A 331 -7.86 -34.00 2.91
N SER A 332 -7.45 -35.16 3.44
CA SER A 332 -7.44 -36.44 2.75
C SER A 332 -8.32 -37.44 3.48
N ILE A 333 -8.90 -38.37 2.73
CA ILE A 333 -9.68 -39.48 3.26
C ILE A 333 -8.93 -40.77 2.97
N ASP A 334 -8.66 -41.57 3.99
CA ASP A 334 -8.20 -42.94 3.84
C ASP A 334 -9.38 -43.88 4.07
N GLN A 335 -9.88 -44.47 2.99
CA GLN A 335 -11.00 -45.40 3.02
C GLN A 335 -10.59 -46.77 3.60
N VAL A 336 -9.32 -47.15 3.45
CA VAL A 336 -8.81 -48.48 3.87
C VAL A 336 -8.63 -48.49 5.39
N ASP A 337 -8.00 -47.45 5.93
CA ASP A 337 -7.79 -47.29 7.37
C ASP A 337 -9.01 -46.64 8.09
N GLN A 338 -10.04 -46.22 7.33
CA GLN A 338 -11.25 -45.54 7.82
C GLN A 338 -10.97 -44.27 8.62
N ILE A 339 -10.11 -43.40 8.10
CA ILE A 339 -9.65 -42.16 8.75
C ILE A 339 -9.84 -40.96 7.81
N ALA A 340 -10.37 -39.85 8.33
CA ALA A 340 -10.36 -38.56 7.65
C ALA A 340 -9.34 -37.63 8.32
N VAL A 341 -8.34 -37.17 7.55
CA VAL A 341 -7.32 -36.21 7.99
C VAL A 341 -7.70 -34.83 7.49
N VAL A 342 -8.11 -33.94 8.40
CA VAL A 342 -8.65 -32.62 8.04
C VAL A 342 -7.65 -31.51 8.38
N THR A 343 -7.06 -30.89 7.36
CA THR A 343 -6.05 -29.84 7.51
C THR A 343 -6.66 -28.45 7.72
N TRP A 344 -7.84 -28.20 7.16
CA TRP A 344 -8.54 -26.91 7.26
C TRP A 344 -10.06 -27.10 7.30
N VAL A 345 -10.75 -26.14 7.93
CA VAL A 345 -12.20 -26.07 8.06
C VAL A 345 -12.67 -24.64 7.84
N GLN A 346 -13.82 -24.45 7.21
CA GLN A 346 -14.35 -23.13 6.88
C GLN A 346 -14.59 -22.28 8.16
N PRO A 347 -14.07 -21.04 8.23
CA PRO A 347 -14.34 -20.13 9.35
C PRO A 347 -15.83 -19.80 9.48
N ARG A 348 -16.32 -19.72 10.73
CA ARG A 348 -17.72 -19.45 11.07
C ARG A 348 -17.78 -18.51 12.27
N VAL A 349 -18.93 -17.84 12.46
CA VAL A 349 -19.16 -16.99 13.65
C VAL A 349 -19.33 -17.87 14.87
N LEU A 350 -18.48 -17.61 15.87
CA LEU A 350 -18.39 -18.39 17.09
C LEU A 350 -19.39 -17.91 18.14
N ASP A 351 -19.98 -18.85 18.86
CA ASP A 351 -20.74 -18.53 20.06
C ASP A 351 -19.83 -18.32 21.29
N LYS A 352 -20.44 -17.93 22.40
CA LYS A 352 -19.72 -17.57 23.63
C LYS A 352 -18.99 -18.76 24.27
N ASP A 353 -19.52 -19.96 24.14
CA ASP A 353 -18.94 -21.16 24.74
C ASP A 353 -17.74 -21.63 23.90
N GLN A 354 -17.82 -21.49 22.57
CA GLN A 354 -16.69 -21.68 21.66
C GLN A 354 -15.56 -20.67 21.90
N ILE A 355 -15.89 -19.40 22.19
CA ILE A 355 -14.90 -18.37 22.57
C ILE A 355 -14.22 -18.70 23.91
N ASP A 356 -14.95 -19.19 24.90
CA ASP A 356 -14.38 -19.65 26.18
C ASP A 356 -13.45 -20.87 25.98
N GLY A 357 -13.80 -21.77 25.05
CA GLY A 357 -12.93 -22.86 24.60
C GLY A 357 -11.63 -22.37 23.94
N MET A 358 -11.69 -21.28 23.16
CA MET A 358 -10.48 -20.64 22.62
C MET A 358 -9.64 -19.97 23.71
N ARG A 359 -10.26 -19.33 24.72
CA ARG A 359 -9.54 -18.79 25.88
C ARG A 359 -8.73 -19.87 26.59
N HIS A 360 -9.32 -21.03 26.86
CA HIS A 360 -8.60 -22.13 27.51
C HIS A 360 -7.44 -22.69 26.65
N LYS A 361 -7.59 -22.76 25.33
CA LYS A 361 -6.47 -23.12 24.42
C LYS A 361 -5.31 -22.12 24.49
N LEU A 362 -5.63 -20.81 24.58
CA LEU A 362 -4.63 -19.75 24.77
C LEU A 362 -3.95 -19.82 26.14
N GLU A 363 -4.70 -20.15 27.20
CA GLU A 363 -4.16 -20.38 28.56
C GLU A 363 -3.23 -21.60 28.60
N GLU A 364 -3.59 -22.72 27.95
CA GLU A 364 -2.72 -23.90 27.86
C GLU A 364 -1.43 -23.61 27.09
N TRP A 365 -1.52 -22.86 25.98
CA TRP A 365 -0.36 -22.42 25.20
C TRP A 365 0.56 -21.49 26.00
N ASP A 366 0.03 -20.46 26.67
CA ASP A 366 0.78 -19.58 27.57
C ASP A 366 1.51 -20.36 28.67
N ASN A 367 0.86 -21.37 29.25
CA ASN A 367 1.48 -22.27 30.24
C ASN A 367 2.62 -23.13 29.64
N GLN A 368 2.53 -23.55 28.37
CA GLN A 368 3.63 -24.24 27.69
C GLN A 368 4.79 -23.30 27.38
N VAL A 369 4.51 -22.10 26.85
CA VAL A 369 5.51 -21.06 26.57
C VAL A 369 6.25 -20.66 27.85
N LYS A 370 5.56 -20.53 28.99
CA LYS A 370 6.20 -20.27 30.30
C LYS A 370 7.15 -21.38 30.74
N ARG A 371 6.80 -22.66 30.54
CA ARG A 371 7.71 -23.79 30.85
C ARG A 371 8.95 -23.78 29.97
N ILE A 372 8.80 -23.47 28.67
CA ILE A 372 9.92 -23.33 27.73
C ILE A 372 10.78 -22.12 28.14
N SER A 373 10.18 -21.00 28.51
CA SER A 373 10.89 -19.81 29.00
C SER A 373 11.73 -20.10 30.25
N SER A 374 11.19 -20.83 31.24
CA SER A 374 11.97 -21.25 32.41
C SER A 374 13.12 -22.20 32.04
N PHE A 375 12.88 -23.19 31.16
CA PHE A 375 13.91 -24.12 30.70
C PHE A 375 15.05 -23.40 29.93
N VAL A 376 14.70 -22.45 29.06
CA VAL A 376 15.67 -21.61 28.34
C VAL A 376 16.42 -20.69 29.30
N GLY A 377 15.77 -20.14 30.32
CA GLY A 377 16.41 -19.31 31.36
C GLY A 377 17.45 -20.08 32.19
N GLU A 378 17.15 -21.32 32.59
CA GLU A 378 18.11 -22.18 33.30
C GLU A 378 19.32 -22.53 32.43
N GLN A 379 19.12 -22.84 31.14
CA GLN A 379 20.22 -23.12 30.20
C GLN A 379 21.04 -21.86 29.84
N ALA A 380 20.39 -20.70 29.69
CA ALA A 380 21.06 -19.43 29.37
C ALA A 380 22.08 -19.02 30.43
N THR A 381 21.83 -19.34 31.71
CA THR A 381 22.73 -18.99 32.83
C THR A 381 24.11 -19.69 32.72
N ILE A 382 24.18 -20.86 32.07
CA ILE A 382 25.43 -21.60 31.84
C ILE A 382 26.15 -21.11 30.57
N LEU A 383 25.40 -20.62 29.56
CA LEU A 383 25.95 -20.08 28.31
C LEU A 383 26.45 -18.63 28.42
N TYR A 384 25.97 -17.85 29.39
CA TYR A 384 26.30 -16.43 29.58
C TYR A 384 27.77 -16.16 29.95
N GLN A 385 28.60 -17.19 30.22
CA GLN A 385 30.01 -17.02 30.59
C GLN A 385 31.02 -17.26 29.46
N ILE A 386 30.60 -17.65 28.24
CA ILE A 386 31.56 -18.16 27.22
C ILE A 386 31.69 -17.32 25.94
N ASN A 387 30.64 -16.65 25.43
CA ASN A 387 30.70 -16.01 24.10
C ASN A 387 30.54 -14.49 24.12
N VAL A 388 31.69 -13.79 24.04
CA VAL A 388 31.83 -12.42 23.55
C VAL A 388 33.05 -12.40 22.61
N ILE A 389 33.04 -11.51 21.59
CA ILE A 389 34.01 -11.33 20.49
C ILE A 389 33.68 -12.14 19.23
N HIS A 390 33.68 -11.47 18.07
CA HIS A 390 34.14 -11.89 16.72
C HIS A 390 33.54 -10.95 15.65
N ALA A 391 34.27 -9.91 15.18
CA ALA A 391 33.93 -9.20 13.93
C ALA A 391 35.09 -8.34 13.39
N VAL A 392 35.13 -8.22 12.05
CA VAL A 392 35.87 -7.26 11.20
C VAL A 392 37.38 -7.47 10.93
N THR A 393 37.69 -7.68 9.66
CA THR A 393 38.92 -7.20 8.98
C THR A 393 38.58 -6.83 7.53
N PHE A 394 38.78 -5.55 7.15
CA PHE A 394 39.43 -5.09 5.90
C PHE A 394 39.19 -3.58 5.68
N ALA A 395 40.24 -2.76 5.87
CA ALA A 395 40.42 -1.45 5.23
C ALA A 395 41.82 -0.90 5.59
N GLU A 396 42.67 -0.65 4.59
CA GLU A 396 43.85 0.22 4.73
C GLU A 396 43.93 1.19 3.55
N GLN A 397 44.35 2.43 3.85
CA GLN A 397 44.70 3.51 2.92
C GLN A 397 43.58 4.20 2.12
N GLN A 398 42.78 5.01 2.81
CA GLN A 398 42.35 6.33 2.32
C GLN A 398 42.17 7.29 3.52
N ASP A 399 42.50 8.58 3.34
CA ASP A 399 42.32 9.65 4.35
C ASP A 399 40.82 9.97 4.54
N ASP A 400 40.10 9.12 5.28
CA ASP A 400 38.65 9.25 5.38
C ASP A 400 38.21 10.26 6.47
N ASN A 401 37.52 11.31 6.01
CA ASN A 401 36.91 12.34 6.85
C ASN A 401 35.42 12.09 7.12
N SER A 402 34.89 10.93 6.74
CA SER A 402 33.52 10.48 6.93
C SER A 402 32.95 10.82 8.31
N TYR A 403 31.74 11.38 8.29
CA TYR A 403 30.98 11.66 9.50
C TYR A 403 30.62 10.39 10.26
N THR A 404 30.17 9.37 9.52
CA THR A 404 29.66 8.13 10.10
C THR A 404 30.80 7.25 10.65
N HIS A 405 31.98 7.25 10.02
CA HIS A 405 33.18 6.62 10.59
C HIS A 405 33.56 7.27 11.93
N LYS A 406 33.56 8.62 12.01
CA LYS A 406 33.89 9.35 13.25
C LYS A 406 32.83 9.16 14.36
N LEU A 407 31.55 9.04 14.00
CA LEU A 407 30.48 8.70 14.94
C LEU A 407 30.67 7.30 15.53
N LEU A 408 31.00 6.31 14.71
CA LEU A 408 31.27 4.93 15.16
C LEU A 408 32.55 4.87 16.03
N ASP A 409 33.59 5.64 15.71
CA ASP A 409 34.84 5.67 16.48
C ASP A 409 34.75 6.43 17.82
N SER A 410 33.86 7.43 17.91
CA SER A 410 33.69 8.23 19.15
C SER A 410 33.13 7.42 20.33
N ASN A 411 32.37 6.36 20.03
CA ASN A 411 31.90 5.37 21.00
C ASN A 411 33.02 4.39 21.35
N LYS A 412 33.70 4.61 22.48
CA LYS A 412 34.86 3.84 22.98
C LYS A 412 34.57 2.36 23.33
N GLN A 413 34.30 1.50 22.35
CA GLN A 413 34.24 0.04 22.50
C GLN A 413 35.42 -0.72 21.85
N ARG A 414 36.46 -0.01 21.42
CA ARG A 414 37.60 -0.55 20.64
C ARG A 414 38.69 -1.32 21.43
N LYS A 415 38.37 -1.92 22.60
CA LYS A 415 39.37 -2.58 23.48
C LYS A 415 39.12 -4.06 23.86
N GLY A 416 38.19 -4.74 23.20
CA GLY A 416 37.95 -6.18 23.39
C GLY A 416 38.19 -7.07 22.16
N ILE A 417 38.42 -6.49 20.98
CA ILE A 417 38.18 -7.17 19.69
C ILE A 417 39.50 -7.61 19.03
N GLU A 418 40.23 -8.55 19.62
CA GLU A 418 41.51 -9.01 19.03
C GLU A 418 41.76 -10.53 19.03
N LYS A 419 40.90 -11.34 19.67
CA LYS A 419 41.06 -12.82 19.69
C LYS A 419 39.74 -13.58 19.65
N ALA A 420 39.10 -13.59 18.48
CA ALA A 420 39.35 -14.66 17.51
C ALA A 420 38.55 -14.39 16.21
N ALA A 421 38.75 -15.24 15.21
CA ALA A 421 38.01 -15.21 13.94
C ALA A 421 37.85 -16.64 13.43
N THR A 422 36.60 -17.09 13.30
CA THR A 422 36.27 -18.23 12.44
C THR A 422 36.20 -17.73 11.00
N VAL A 423 36.99 -18.33 10.12
CA VAL A 423 37.20 -17.87 8.75
C VAL A 423 35.89 -18.01 7.94
N ALA A 424 35.17 -16.91 7.76
CA ALA A 424 34.17 -16.81 6.72
C ALA A 424 34.88 -16.89 5.36
N VAL A 425 34.36 -17.72 4.45
CA VAL A 425 34.89 -17.80 3.08
C VAL A 425 34.58 -16.47 2.38
N PRO A 426 35.57 -15.76 1.82
CA PRO A 426 35.34 -14.47 1.18
C PRO A 426 34.43 -14.64 -0.05
N ILE A 427 33.49 -13.72 -0.23
CA ILE A 427 32.60 -13.70 -1.39
C ILE A 427 33.42 -13.23 -2.59
N ILE A 428 33.57 -14.10 -3.59
CA ILE A 428 34.31 -13.81 -4.82
C ILE A 428 33.31 -13.35 -5.88
N LEU A 429 33.17 -12.03 -6.00
CA LEU A 429 32.44 -11.42 -7.12
C LEU A 429 33.27 -11.54 -8.40
N ARG A 430 32.57 -11.72 -9.53
CA ARG A 430 33.18 -11.84 -10.87
C ARG A 430 32.84 -10.65 -11.75
N THR A 431 33.69 -10.41 -12.74
CA THR A 431 33.35 -9.51 -13.85
C THR A 431 32.20 -10.09 -14.67
N TRP A 432 31.47 -9.24 -15.40
CA TRP A 432 30.44 -9.73 -16.32
C TRP A 432 31.00 -10.64 -17.42
N ASP A 433 32.25 -10.45 -17.87
CA ASP A 433 32.84 -11.27 -18.93
C ASP A 433 33.12 -12.71 -18.45
N GLU A 434 33.75 -12.87 -17.28
CA GLU A 434 33.94 -14.19 -16.65
C GLU A 434 32.60 -14.88 -16.40
N ALA A 435 31.61 -14.13 -15.88
CA ALA A 435 30.29 -14.67 -15.60
C ALA A 435 29.53 -15.11 -16.86
N TYR A 436 29.67 -14.38 -17.98
CA TYR A 436 29.08 -14.74 -19.26
C TYR A 436 29.77 -15.95 -19.91
N GLU A 437 31.09 -16.07 -19.80
CA GLU A 437 31.83 -17.24 -20.29
C GLU A 437 31.33 -18.52 -19.57
N MET A 438 31.28 -18.48 -18.24
CA MET A 438 30.76 -19.57 -17.42
C MET A 438 29.28 -19.88 -17.73
N ALA A 439 28.43 -18.85 -17.80
CA ALA A 439 27.00 -19.01 -18.08
C ALA A 439 26.73 -19.60 -19.47
N THR A 440 27.49 -19.19 -20.48
CA THR A 440 27.37 -19.71 -21.85
C THR A 440 27.68 -21.21 -21.88
N THR A 441 28.78 -21.64 -21.25
CA THR A 441 29.16 -23.07 -21.15
C THR A 441 28.13 -23.88 -20.36
N PHE A 442 27.52 -23.30 -19.33
CA PHE A 442 26.51 -23.95 -18.50
C PHE A 442 25.17 -24.10 -19.21
N VAL A 443 24.66 -23.04 -19.84
CA VAL A 443 23.37 -23.02 -20.55
C VAL A 443 23.40 -23.86 -21.83
N GLN A 444 24.56 -24.04 -22.47
CA GLN A 444 24.72 -24.99 -23.58
C GLN A 444 24.44 -26.45 -23.20
N GLN A 445 24.50 -26.81 -21.90
CA GLN A 445 24.19 -28.15 -21.40
C GLN A 445 22.69 -28.32 -21.09
N MET A 446 21.89 -27.26 -21.14
CA MET A 446 20.45 -27.30 -20.88
C MET A 446 19.64 -27.64 -22.13
N SER A 447 18.66 -28.54 -21.96
CA SER A 447 17.52 -28.65 -22.89
C SER A 447 16.66 -27.38 -22.92
N LEU A 448 15.88 -27.19 -23.98
CA LEU A 448 14.92 -26.08 -24.08
C LEU A 448 14.01 -25.99 -22.85
N GLN A 449 13.47 -27.12 -22.39
CA GLN A 449 12.60 -27.17 -21.22
C GLN A 449 13.31 -26.71 -19.94
N GLN A 450 14.59 -27.05 -19.77
CA GLN A 450 15.39 -26.57 -18.64
C GLN A 450 15.66 -25.06 -18.71
N LYS A 451 15.98 -24.53 -19.91
CA LYS A 451 16.13 -23.09 -20.12
C LYS A 451 14.83 -22.35 -19.76
N VAL A 452 13.68 -22.84 -20.24
CA VAL A 452 12.35 -22.29 -19.93
C VAL A 452 11.99 -22.43 -18.45
N ASN A 453 12.42 -23.50 -17.77
CA ASN A 453 12.12 -23.70 -16.35
C ASN A 453 12.75 -22.59 -15.50
N ILE A 454 14.00 -22.20 -15.77
CA ILE A 454 14.67 -21.16 -14.99
C ILE A 454 14.18 -19.74 -15.33
N THR A 455 13.52 -19.52 -16.47
CA THR A 455 12.88 -18.24 -16.85
C THR A 455 11.43 -18.12 -16.36
N THR A 456 10.87 -19.17 -15.76
CA THR A 456 9.48 -19.20 -15.31
C THR A 456 9.44 -19.36 -13.79
N GLY A 457 8.74 -18.46 -13.09
CA GLY A 457 8.44 -18.66 -11.68
C GLY A 457 7.52 -19.86 -11.46
N ILE A 458 7.60 -20.51 -10.29
CA ILE A 458 6.84 -21.74 -10.00
C ILE A 458 5.38 -21.51 -9.56
N GLY A 459 4.87 -20.27 -9.66
CA GLY A 459 3.51 -19.87 -9.28
C GLY A 459 3.43 -19.23 -7.89
N TRP A 460 2.37 -18.46 -7.66
CA TRP A 460 2.17 -17.73 -6.39
C TRP A 460 2.03 -18.69 -5.20
N GLU A 461 2.76 -18.40 -4.13
CA GLU A 461 2.94 -19.21 -2.90
C GLU A 461 3.48 -20.64 -3.08
N SER A 462 3.85 -21.08 -4.30
CA SER A 462 4.34 -22.44 -4.55
C SER A 462 5.66 -22.76 -3.84
N GLY A 463 6.55 -21.77 -3.71
CA GLY A 463 7.85 -21.88 -3.03
C GLY A 463 7.92 -21.06 -1.73
N PRO A 464 9.07 -21.07 -1.03
CA PRO A 464 9.24 -20.40 0.26
C PRO A 464 9.33 -18.86 0.17
N CYS A 465 9.80 -18.32 -0.95
CA CYS A 465 9.95 -16.88 -1.16
C CYS A 465 8.79 -16.31 -1.99
N VAL A 466 8.57 -14.98 -2.01
CA VAL A 466 7.46 -14.36 -2.76
C VAL A 466 7.57 -14.57 -4.28
N GLY A 467 8.78 -14.80 -4.79
CA GLY A 467 9.03 -15.39 -6.11
C GLY A 467 10.08 -16.49 -6.01
N ASN A 468 9.92 -17.59 -6.74
CA ASN A 468 10.95 -18.63 -6.85
C ASN A 468 11.02 -19.11 -8.31
N SER A 469 12.23 -19.23 -8.88
CA SER A 469 12.42 -19.73 -10.25
C SER A 469 12.29 -21.26 -10.32
N GLY A 470 12.08 -21.83 -11.50
CA GLY A 470 12.38 -23.24 -11.69
C GLY A 470 13.87 -23.56 -11.45
N ARG A 471 14.16 -24.83 -11.17
CA ARG A 471 15.51 -25.41 -10.97
C ARG A 471 15.89 -26.41 -12.05
N THR A 472 17.15 -26.81 -12.14
CA THR A 472 17.61 -27.91 -13.01
C THR A 472 18.53 -28.87 -12.26
N THR A 473 18.54 -30.16 -12.61
CA THR A 473 19.33 -31.19 -11.89
C THR A 473 20.57 -31.68 -12.65
N ASN A 474 20.58 -31.59 -13.99
CA ASN A 474 21.74 -31.88 -14.81
C ASN A 474 21.70 -31.02 -16.11
N PRO A 475 22.48 -29.92 -16.22
CA PRO A 475 23.35 -29.36 -15.18
C PRO A 475 22.54 -28.91 -13.95
N ASN A 476 23.19 -28.81 -12.78
CA ASN A 476 22.50 -28.45 -11.53
C ASN A 476 22.45 -26.93 -11.32
N PHE A 477 21.25 -26.35 -11.46
CA PHE A 477 20.96 -24.94 -11.17
C PHE A 477 19.93 -24.86 -10.04
N PRO A 478 20.15 -24.04 -8.99
CA PRO A 478 19.24 -23.96 -7.86
C PRO A 478 17.88 -23.34 -8.24
N GLU A 479 16.90 -23.50 -7.35
CA GLU A 479 15.71 -22.66 -7.32
C GLU A 479 16.14 -21.30 -6.75
N LEU A 480 16.14 -20.25 -7.58
CA LEU A 480 16.45 -18.90 -7.11
C LEU A 480 15.28 -18.42 -6.26
N CYS A 481 15.58 -17.97 -5.04
CA CYS A 481 14.63 -17.31 -4.14
C CYS A 481 14.72 -15.79 -4.32
N LEU A 482 13.58 -15.16 -4.62
CA LEU A 482 13.43 -13.72 -4.78
C LEU A 482 12.53 -13.19 -3.66
N GLN A 483 12.99 -12.20 -2.89
CA GLN A 483 12.27 -11.72 -1.69
C GLN A 483 12.22 -10.18 -1.60
N ASP A 484 11.07 -9.68 -1.15
CA ASP A 484 10.90 -8.31 -0.69
C ASP A 484 11.75 -8.06 0.57
N SER A 485 12.13 -6.83 0.92
CA SER A 485 11.72 -5.53 0.39
C SER A 485 12.93 -4.59 0.20
N PRO A 486 12.75 -3.34 -0.27
CA PRO A 486 13.80 -2.33 -0.31
C PRO A 486 14.39 -1.90 1.05
N LEU A 487 13.86 -2.36 2.20
CA LEU A 487 14.29 -1.93 3.56
C LEU A 487 14.55 -3.05 4.59
N GLY A 488 14.35 -4.33 4.22
CA GLY A 488 14.48 -5.48 5.12
C GLY A 488 13.77 -6.70 4.54
N VAL A 489 13.98 -7.90 5.10
CA VAL A 489 13.37 -9.13 4.57
C VAL A 489 11.87 -9.18 4.94
N ARG A 490 10.99 -9.22 3.94
CA ARG A 490 9.53 -9.37 4.13
C ARG A 490 9.18 -10.80 4.52
N PHE A 491 8.11 -10.96 5.31
CA PHE A 491 7.54 -12.25 5.73
C PHE A 491 8.53 -13.23 6.41
N ALA A 492 9.65 -12.72 6.93
CA ALA A 492 10.57 -13.48 7.77
C ALA A 492 10.53 -12.98 9.22
N ASP A 493 11.00 -13.82 10.14
CA ASP A 493 11.36 -13.42 11.50
C ASP A 493 12.88 -13.30 11.66
N GLY A 494 13.35 -12.85 12.83
CA GLY A 494 14.78 -12.79 13.12
C GLY A 494 15.58 -11.85 12.20
N VAL A 495 14.91 -10.92 11.53
CA VAL A 495 15.44 -9.94 10.55
C VAL A 495 15.20 -8.52 11.07
N SER A 496 15.92 -7.55 10.50
CA SER A 496 15.77 -6.14 10.85
C SER A 496 14.72 -5.43 9.97
N SER A 497 14.04 -4.45 10.55
CA SER A 497 13.26 -3.43 9.82
C SER A 497 14.08 -2.14 9.74
N GLY A 498 14.68 -1.92 8.57
CA GLY A 498 15.60 -0.81 8.29
C GLY A 498 14.90 0.54 8.02
N VAL A 499 15.71 1.58 7.81
CA VAL A 499 15.20 2.90 7.38
C VAL A 499 14.69 2.83 5.94
N ALA A 500 13.66 3.61 5.60
CA ALA A 500 13.15 3.69 4.23
C ALA A 500 14.17 4.32 3.22
N GLY A 501 13.91 4.16 1.92
CA GLY A 501 14.73 4.77 0.87
C GLY A 501 14.76 6.30 0.97
N ILE A 502 13.64 6.92 1.36
CA ILE A 502 13.55 8.38 1.44
C ILE A 502 14.43 8.96 2.57
N ASN A 503 14.61 8.20 3.66
CA ASN A 503 15.57 8.49 4.72
C ASN A 503 17.01 8.33 4.24
N ALA A 504 17.28 7.28 3.45
CA ALA A 504 18.58 7.05 2.86
C ALA A 504 19.00 8.26 2.00
N ALA A 505 18.09 8.78 1.16
CA ALA A 505 18.30 10.00 0.39
C ALA A 505 18.49 11.25 1.27
N ALA A 506 17.66 11.43 2.29
CA ALA A 506 17.71 12.59 3.19
C ALA A 506 19.05 12.72 3.93
N SER A 507 19.77 11.62 4.15
CA SER A 507 21.11 11.65 4.74
C SER A 507 22.15 12.41 3.90
N PHE A 508 22.00 12.42 2.57
CA PHE A 508 23.02 12.81 1.57
C PHE A 508 24.41 12.20 1.88
N ASP A 509 24.45 10.98 2.43
CA ASP A 509 25.67 10.29 2.87
C ASP A 509 25.88 8.99 2.07
N LYS A 510 26.74 9.05 1.05
CA LYS A 510 27.05 7.93 0.14
C LYS A 510 27.50 6.67 0.89
N GLU A 511 28.30 6.84 1.94
CA GLU A 511 28.87 5.72 2.71
C GLU A 511 27.84 5.13 3.67
N ALA A 512 26.97 5.95 4.28
CA ALA A 512 25.86 5.45 5.10
C ALA A 512 24.78 4.75 4.25
N ILE A 513 24.50 5.25 3.04
CA ILE A 513 23.62 4.58 2.07
C ILE A 513 24.22 3.22 1.64
N ARG A 514 25.54 3.14 1.41
CA ARG A 514 26.20 1.86 1.09
C ARG A 514 26.13 0.85 2.23
N ARG A 515 26.45 1.26 3.46
CA ARG A 515 26.27 0.41 4.66
C ARG A 515 24.83 -0.06 4.86
N ARG A 516 23.84 0.74 4.46
CA ARG A 516 22.44 0.31 4.42
C ARG A 516 22.23 -0.86 3.45
N GLY A 517 22.81 -0.79 2.25
CA GLY A 517 22.82 -1.91 1.31
C GLY A 517 23.56 -3.13 1.86
N GLU A 518 24.71 -2.94 2.50
CA GLU A 518 25.55 -4.01 3.05
C GLU A 518 24.82 -4.83 4.13
N TYR A 519 24.20 -4.20 5.14
CA TYR A 519 23.51 -4.97 6.18
C TYR A 519 22.27 -5.70 5.64
N MET A 520 21.53 -5.09 4.71
CA MET A 520 20.41 -5.76 4.05
C MET A 520 20.91 -6.97 3.27
N GLY A 521 21.89 -6.80 2.38
CA GLY A 521 22.47 -7.92 1.62
C GLY A 521 22.98 -9.06 2.52
N ALA A 522 23.53 -8.74 3.69
CA ALA A 522 23.98 -9.73 4.66
C ALA A 522 22.82 -10.55 5.26
N GLU A 523 21.72 -9.90 5.65
CA GLU A 523 20.51 -10.61 6.14
C GLU A 523 19.84 -11.45 5.05
N PHE A 524 19.73 -10.90 3.83
CA PHE A 524 19.16 -11.61 2.70
C PHE A 524 19.97 -12.87 2.36
N ARG A 525 21.30 -12.75 2.26
CA ARG A 525 22.19 -13.91 2.06
C ARG A 525 22.03 -14.93 3.20
N ALA A 526 22.00 -14.47 4.45
CA ALA A 526 21.89 -15.35 5.61
C ALA A 526 20.54 -16.10 5.68
N LYS A 527 19.45 -15.53 5.14
CA LYS A 527 18.16 -16.22 4.95
C LYS A 527 18.10 -17.15 3.71
N GLY A 528 19.17 -17.19 2.90
CA GLY A 528 19.26 -17.97 1.65
C GLY A 528 18.60 -17.32 0.44
N ILE A 529 18.35 -16.01 0.51
CA ILE A 529 17.68 -15.25 -0.54
C ILE A 529 18.69 -14.84 -1.60
N HIS A 530 18.40 -15.18 -2.85
CA HIS A 530 19.28 -14.94 -3.99
C HIS A 530 19.09 -13.53 -4.57
N ALA A 531 17.86 -12.99 -4.52
CA ALA A 531 17.55 -11.65 -5.00
C ALA A 531 16.73 -10.83 -4.01
N GLN A 532 17.23 -9.65 -3.66
CA GLN A 532 16.48 -8.61 -2.97
C GLN A 532 15.68 -7.78 -3.98
N LEU A 533 14.39 -7.65 -3.74
CA LEU A 533 13.48 -6.79 -4.50
C LEU A 533 13.62 -5.33 -4.05
N GLY A 534 14.77 -4.75 -4.38
CA GLY A 534 15.10 -3.36 -4.16
C GLY A 534 16.52 -3.01 -4.62
N PRO A 535 16.87 -1.71 -4.67
CA PRO A 535 16.07 -0.59 -4.18
C PRO A 535 15.00 -0.09 -5.17
N SER A 536 13.98 0.60 -4.66
CA SER A 536 13.08 1.39 -5.50
C SER A 536 13.79 2.68 -5.94
N MET A 537 13.62 3.07 -7.21
CA MET A 537 14.21 4.28 -7.81
C MET A 537 13.17 5.18 -8.49
N ASN A 538 11.88 4.97 -8.23
CA ASN A 538 10.83 5.82 -8.81
C ASN A 538 11.00 7.28 -8.35
N MET A 539 10.60 8.22 -9.19
CA MET A 539 10.67 9.65 -8.90
C MET A 539 9.44 10.10 -8.12
N MET A 540 9.65 10.98 -7.13
CA MET A 540 8.57 11.74 -6.50
C MET A 540 8.02 12.83 -7.44
N ARG A 541 7.38 12.40 -8.54
CA ARG A 541 6.66 13.25 -9.50
C ARG A 541 5.48 13.94 -8.84
N CYS A 542 4.67 13.14 -8.17
CA CYS A 542 3.48 13.58 -7.46
C CYS A 542 3.66 13.33 -5.96
N PRO A 543 3.54 14.35 -5.10
CA PRO A 543 3.78 14.20 -3.66
C PRO A 543 2.77 13.28 -2.97
N THR A 544 1.58 13.06 -3.54
CA THR A 544 0.58 12.15 -2.97
C THR A 544 0.76 10.69 -3.39
N SER A 545 1.67 10.36 -4.32
CA SER A 545 1.88 8.97 -4.75
C SER A 545 2.33 8.07 -3.59
N GLY A 546 1.74 6.88 -3.52
CA GLY A 546 1.74 6.02 -2.34
C GLY A 546 3.06 5.34 -2.03
N ARG A 547 3.88 5.03 -3.04
CA ARG A 547 5.15 4.28 -2.90
C ARG A 547 6.42 5.15 -2.95
N ASN A 548 6.28 6.48 -3.00
CA ASN A 548 7.41 7.42 -3.06
C ASN A 548 8.46 7.24 -1.95
N TRP A 549 8.05 6.74 -0.78
CA TRP A 549 8.88 6.59 0.41
C TRP A 549 9.88 5.43 0.34
N GLU A 550 9.57 4.41 -0.47
CA GLU A 550 10.48 3.30 -0.77
C GLU A 550 11.68 3.75 -1.62
N ALA A 551 11.49 4.82 -2.39
CA ALA A 551 12.47 5.41 -3.29
C ALA A 551 13.17 6.65 -2.66
N PHE A 552 13.95 7.37 -3.47
CA PHE A 552 14.94 8.34 -2.98
C PHE A 552 14.59 9.83 -3.24
N GLY A 553 13.35 10.16 -3.63
CA GLY A 553 12.86 11.55 -3.69
C GLY A 553 12.64 12.12 -5.10
N GLU A 554 12.78 13.44 -5.26
CA GLU A 554 12.36 14.17 -6.48
C GLU A 554 13.50 14.48 -7.48
N ASP A 555 14.73 14.08 -7.17
CA ASP A 555 15.92 14.45 -7.96
C ASP A 555 16.65 13.22 -8.56
N PRO A 556 16.75 13.12 -9.90
CA PRO A 556 17.40 12.01 -10.59
C PRO A 556 18.88 11.79 -10.24
N TYR A 557 19.62 12.84 -9.91
CA TYR A 557 21.04 12.71 -9.55
C TYR A 557 21.18 12.15 -8.13
N LEU A 558 20.43 12.70 -7.16
CA LEU A 558 20.39 12.17 -5.79
C LEU A 558 19.92 10.72 -5.78
N VAL A 559 18.82 10.41 -6.49
CA VAL A 559 18.31 9.05 -6.62
C VAL A 559 19.36 8.15 -7.26
N GLY A 560 19.92 8.52 -8.41
CA GLY A 560 20.95 7.72 -9.08
C GLY A 560 22.19 7.45 -8.23
N VAL A 561 22.64 8.40 -7.39
CA VAL A 561 23.73 8.18 -6.44
C VAL A 561 23.30 7.24 -5.31
N ALA A 562 22.14 7.47 -4.70
CA ALA A 562 21.65 6.65 -3.59
C ALA A 562 21.40 5.19 -4.00
N SER A 563 20.91 4.98 -5.22
CA SER A 563 20.72 3.66 -5.81
C SER A 563 22.03 2.94 -6.07
N VAL A 564 23.03 3.60 -6.68
CA VAL A 564 24.37 3.02 -6.91
C VAL A 564 24.97 2.53 -5.60
N GLU A 565 24.93 3.36 -4.56
CA GLU A 565 25.52 2.98 -3.28
C GLU A 565 24.75 1.85 -2.59
N THR A 566 23.41 1.84 -2.70
CA THR A 566 22.59 0.74 -2.18
C THR A 566 22.85 -0.57 -2.93
N ILE A 567 22.92 -0.53 -4.28
CA ILE A 567 23.22 -1.69 -5.14
C ILE A 567 24.61 -2.23 -4.84
N ASN A 568 25.62 -1.37 -4.77
CA ASN A 568 26.99 -1.75 -4.41
C ASN A 568 27.02 -2.45 -3.04
N GLY A 569 26.29 -1.91 -2.05
CA GLY A 569 26.17 -2.52 -0.73
C GLY A 569 25.55 -3.92 -0.77
N ILE A 570 24.39 -4.08 -1.41
CA ILE A 570 23.69 -5.38 -1.51
C ILE A 570 24.54 -6.40 -2.29
N GLN A 571 25.05 -6.02 -3.46
CA GLN A 571 25.82 -6.91 -4.32
C GLN A 571 27.20 -7.26 -3.75
N SER A 572 27.77 -6.44 -2.84
CA SER A 572 28.98 -6.81 -2.08
C SER A 572 28.79 -8.08 -1.23
N GLN A 573 27.55 -8.37 -0.82
CA GLN A 573 27.17 -9.57 -0.08
C GLN A 573 26.75 -10.72 -1.00
N GLY A 574 26.95 -10.59 -2.31
CA GLY A 574 26.62 -11.61 -3.30
C GLY A 574 25.13 -11.91 -3.41
N VAL A 575 24.27 -10.92 -3.10
CA VAL A 575 22.82 -10.96 -3.31
C VAL A 575 22.49 -10.08 -4.51
N HIS A 576 21.56 -10.52 -5.36
CA HIS A 576 21.12 -9.75 -6.52
C HIS A 576 20.24 -8.57 -6.08
N SER A 577 20.37 -7.42 -6.75
CA SER A 577 19.42 -6.30 -6.63
C SER A 577 18.48 -6.28 -7.85
N VAL A 578 17.20 -5.99 -7.60
CA VAL A 578 16.08 -5.98 -8.56
C VAL A 578 15.28 -4.68 -8.38
N HIS A 579 14.74 -4.05 -9.43
CA HIS A 579 14.30 -2.64 -9.39
C HIS A 579 13.13 -2.26 -10.36
N ILE A 580 12.21 -1.34 -9.98
CA ILE A 580 10.90 -1.01 -10.62
C ILE A 580 10.68 0.47 -11.13
N ASP A 581 10.09 0.64 -12.35
CA ASP A 581 9.28 1.78 -12.95
C ASP A 581 9.91 3.05 -13.63
N GLU A 582 9.14 3.68 -14.53
CA GLU A 582 9.37 4.88 -15.40
C GLU A 582 8.37 6.07 -15.10
N ARG A 583 8.16 7.19 -15.84
CA ARG A 583 8.68 7.74 -17.11
C ARG A 583 8.82 9.28 -17.12
N THR A 584 9.88 9.74 -17.79
CA THR A 584 10.10 10.99 -18.57
C THR A 584 11.54 10.75 -19.00
N ILE A 585 11.67 9.85 -19.98
CA ILE A 585 12.52 8.67 -19.79
C ILE A 585 13.98 9.07 -19.60
N ASN A 586 14.67 9.51 -20.65
CA ASN A 586 16.13 9.58 -20.65
C ASN A 586 16.74 10.45 -19.52
N GLU A 587 16.20 11.63 -19.25
CA GLU A 587 16.85 12.62 -18.36
C GLU A 587 16.39 12.59 -16.90
N ILE A 588 15.20 12.07 -16.63
CA ILE A 588 14.61 12.07 -15.29
C ILE A 588 14.49 10.66 -14.72
N TYR A 589 13.98 9.68 -15.49
CA TYR A 589 13.61 8.37 -14.92
C TYR A 589 14.62 7.27 -15.29
N LEU A 590 15.18 7.29 -16.49
CA LEU A 590 16.23 6.38 -16.96
C LEU A 590 17.61 6.75 -16.39
N TRP A 591 17.82 7.99 -15.95
CA TRP A 591 19.11 8.40 -15.38
C TRP A 591 19.53 7.51 -14.19
N PRO A 592 18.68 7.25 -13.17
CA PRO A 592 18.93 6.21 -12.17
C PRO A 592 19.26 4.82 -12.74
N PHE A 593 18.60 4.37 -13.80
CA PHE A 593 18.90 3.08 -14.45
C PHE A 593 20.28 3.09 -15.10
N ALA A 594 20.67 4.16 -15.80
CA ALA A 594 22.02 4.30 -16.34
C ALA A 594 23.08 4.21 -15.23
N ARG A 595 22.84 4.87 -14.09
CA ARG A 595 23.69 4.77 -12.89
C ARG A 595 23.71 3.34 -12.33
N ALA A 596 22.58 2.64 -12.27
CA ALA A 596 22.49 1.25 -11.80
C ALA A 596 23.20 0.24 -12.73
N VAL A 597 23.13 0.44 -14.05
CA VAL A 597 23.85 -0.37 -15.05
C VAL A 597 25.36 -0.11 -14.97
N GLU A 598 25.80 1.15 -14.75
CA GLU A 598 27.19 1.47 -14.43
C GLU A 598 27.68 0.81 -13.13
N ALA A 599 26.80 0.62 -12.14
CA ALA A 599 27.07 -0.15 -10.91
C ALA A 599 26.89 -1.67 -11.09
N GLU A 600 26.81 -2.14 -12.34
CA GLU A 600 26.70 -3.55 -12.70
C GLU A 600 25.54 -4.30 -12.01
N VAL A 601 24.37 -3.65 -11.88
CA VAL A 601 23.17 -4.28 -11.30
C VAL A 601 22.81 -5.59 -12.01
N ALA A 602 22.49 -6.64 -11.23
CA ALA A 602 22.27 -7.99 -11.73
C ALA A 602 20.88 -8.21 -12.38
N SER A 603 19.86 -7.45 -11.97
CA SER A 603 18.50 -7.59 -12.47
C SER A 603 17.73 -6.26 -12.51
N VAL A 604 16.70 -6.20 -13.35
CA VAL A 604 15.72 -5.10 -13.42
C VAL A 604 14.31 -5.70 -13.48
N MET A 605 13.36 -5.09 -12.80
CA MET A 605 11.94 -5.44 -12.83
C MET A 605 11.17 -4.46 -13.72
N CYS A 606 10.50 -4.97 -14.74
CA CYS A 606 9.54 -4.17 -15.49
C CYS A 606 8.23 -4.03 -14.71
N SER A 607 7.58 -2.88 -14.83
CA SER A 607 6.46 -2.41 -14.01
C SER A 607 5.08 -2.73 -14.60
N TYR A 608 4.03 -2.60 -13.78
CA TYR A 608 2.62 -2.85 -14.17
C TYR A 608 2.06 -1.91 -15.26
N ASN A 609 2.55 -0.67 -15.34
CA ASN A 609 1.97 0.38 -16.15
C ASN A 609 2.25 0.23 -17.65
N LYS A 610 1.45 0.95 -18.45
CA LYS A 610 1.68 1.11 -19.89
C LYS A 610 2.51 2.34 -20.19
N LEU A 611 3.39 2.19 -21.17
CA LEU A 611 4.18 3.23 -21.79
C LEU A 611 3.77 3.40 -23.25
N ASN A 612 3.22 4.57 -23.63
CA ASN A 612 2.66 4.78 -24.97
C ASN A 612 1.66 3.67 -25.39
N GLY A 613 0.85 3.17 -24.45
CA GLY A 613 -0.14 2.11 -24.68
C GLY A 613 0.39 0.66 -24.61
N ILE A 614 1.70 0.45 -24.47
CA ILE A 614 2.34 -0.88 -24.40
C ILE A 614 2.82 -1.13 -22.97
N TYR A 615 2.53 -2.29 -22.37
CA TYR A 615 3.03 -2.64 -21.03
C TYR A 615 4.56 -2.65 -21.00
N THR A 616 5.19 -2.14 -19.93
CA THR A 616 6.67 -2.02 -19.91
C THR A 616 7.36 -3.38 -20.02
N CYS A 617 6.77 -4.44 -19.44
CA CYS A 617 7.24 -5.83 -19.57
C CYS A 617 7.20 -6.43 -20.97
N GLU A 618 6.60 -5.73 -21.94
CA GLU A 618 6.46 -6.18 -23.34
C GLU A 618 6.95 -5.11 -24.33
N SER A 619 7.65 -4.08 -23.84
CA SER A 619 8.05 -2.93 -24.62
C SER A 619 9.48 -3.07 -25.15
N ASP A 620 9.61 -3.41 -26.43
CA ASP A 620 10.91 -3.52 -27.13
C ASP A 620 11.73 -2.23 -26.99
N TYR A 621 11.06 -1.08 -27.03
CA TYR A 621 11.70 0.22 -26.87
C TYR A 621 12.34 0.38 -25.48
N VAL A 622 11.63 0.00 -24.40
CA VAL A 622 12.15 0.13 -23.03
C VAL A 622 13.23 -0.91 -22.76
N ILE A 623 12.93 -2.19 -23.00
CA ILE A 623 13.80 -3.28 -22.58
C ILE A 623 14.96 -3.48 -23.55
N ASN A 624 14.67 -3.68 -24.85
CA ASN A 624 15.73 -3.91 -25.83
C ASN A 624 16.45 -2.61 -26.19
N LYS A 625 15.75 -1.56 -26.62
CA LYS A 625 16.40 -0.35 -27.17
C LYS A 625 17.06 0.54 -26.13
N LEU A 626 16.38 0.84 -25.03
CA LEU A 626 16.94 1.69 -23.97
C LEU A 626 17.83 0.89 -23.02
N LEU A 627 17.28 -0.11 -22.32
CA LEU A 627 18.02 -0.81 -21.26
C LEU A 627 19.15 -1.71 -21.80
N LYS A 628 18.86 -2.65 -22.70
CA LYS A 628 19.86 -3.64 -23.17
C LYS A 628 20.83 -3.07 -24.21
N GLU A 629 20.34 -2.36 -25.23
CA GLU A 629 21.16 -1.79 -26.31
C GLU A 629 21.83 -0.46 -25.90
N SER A 630 21.06 0.55 -25.48
CA SER A 630 21.61 1.90 -25.23
C SER A 630 22.35 2.06 -23.90
N LEU A 631 21.94 1.37 -22.83
CA LEU A 631 22.67 1.38 -21.55
C LEU A 631 23.66 0.21 -21.43
N GLY A 632 23.56 -0.82 -22.29
CA GLY A 632 24.44 -1.98 -22.25
C GLY A 632 24.14 -2.96 -21.11
N PHE A 633 22.88 -3.06 -20.66
CA PHE A 633 22.51 -3.93 -19.53
C PHE A 633 22.79 -5.42 -19.80
N ARG A 634 23.62 -6.02 -18.94
CA ARG A 634 24.07 -7.42 -19.01
C ARG A 634 23.35 -8.37 -18.05
N GLY A 635 22.52 -7.85 -17.15
CA GLY A 635 21.66 -8.67 -16.28
C GLY A 635 20.42 -9.21 -17.00
N PHE A 636 19.49 -9.74 -16.21
CA PHE A 636 18.19 -10.24 -16.68
C PHE A 636 17.04 -9.31 -16.27
N VAL A 637 16.02 -9.19 -17.11
CA VAL A 637 14.77 -8.47 -16.80
C VAL A 637 13.71 -9.44 -16.31
N GLN A 638 13.16 -9.21 -15.13
CA GLN A 638 12.00 -9.92 -14.60
C GLN A 638 10.73 -9.07 -14.66
N SER A 639 9.56 -9.69 -14.55
CA SER A 639 8.30 -8.96 -14.32
C SER A 639 8.10 -8.62 -12.85
N ASP A 640 7.33 -7.56 -12.60
CA ASP A 640 6.53 -7.43 -11.38
C ASP A 640 5.46 -8.55 -11.32
N TRP A 641 4.82 -8.73 -10.17
CA TRP A 641 3.96 -9.87 -9.89
C TRP A 641 2.71 -9.91 -10.78
N SER A 642 2.69 -10.79 -11.78
CA SER A 642 1.67 -10.86 -12.85
C SER A 642 1.64 -9.64 -13.80
N ALA A 643 2.77 -8.94 -13.98
CA ALA A 643 2.94 -7.88 -14.99
C ALA A 643 3.33 -8.40 -16.40
N THR A 644 3.40 -9.72 -16.60
CA THR A 644 3.52 -10.34 -17.93
C THR A 644 2.13 -10.46 -18.56
N HIS A 645 1.96 -10.15 -19.85
CA HIS A 645 0.63 -10.13 -20.49
C HIS A 645 0.52 -10.97 -21.79
N SER A 646 1.62 -11.58 -22.24
CA SER A 646 1.68 -12.44 -23.43
C SER A 646 2.86 -13.42 -23.34
N THR A 647 2.85 -14.46 -24.18
CA THR A 647 4.00 -15.37 -24.35
C THR A 647 5.04 -14.79 -25.30
N ALA A 648 4.65 -14.49 -26.54
CA ALA A 648 5.60 -14.21 -27.62
C ALA A 648 6.14 -12.79 -27.58
N ASP A 649 5.30 -11.79 -27.30
CA ASP A 649 5.72 -10.39 -27.35
C ASP A 649 6.61 -10.06 -26.15
N SER A 650 6.24 -10.44 -24.91
CA SER A 650 7.13 -10.32 -23.73
C SER A 650 8.51 -10.97 -24.00
N ALA A 651 8.50 -12.20 -24.52
CA ALA A 651 9.71 -12.96 -24.78
C ALA A 651 10.59 -12.28 -25.85
N ASN A 652 10.03 -11.93 -27.00
CA ASN A 652 10.78 -11.34 -28.12
C ASN A 652 11.22 -9.89 -27.82
N HIS A 653 10.40 -9.11 -27.09
CA HIS A 653 10.68 -7.73 -26.69
C HIS A 653 11.57 -7.59 -25.45
N GLY A 654 12.04 -8.71 -24.90
CA GLY A 654 13.24 -8.72 -24.06
C GLY A 654 13.04 -9.09 -22.60
N LEU A 655 11.84 -9.46 -22.15
CA LEU A 655 11.64 -10.08 -20.83
C LEU A 655 12.48 -11.36 -20.72
N ASP A 656 13.14 -11.58 -19.59
CA ASP A 656 13.97 -12.76 -19.33
C ASP A 656 13.37 -13.70 -18.27
N MET A 657 12.54 -13.19 -17.36
CA MET A 657 11.90 -14.00 -16.30
C MET A 657 10.47 -13.52 -15.99
N THR A 658 9.50 -14.43 -15.91
CA THR A 658 8.13 -14.09 -15.49
C THR A 658 7.90 -14.48 -14.03
N MET A 659 7.34 -13.58 -13.23
CA MET A 659 7.09 -13.73 -11.79
C MET A 659 5.65 -13.33 -11.41
N PRO A 660 5.01 -14.01 -10.42
CA PRO A 660 5.51 -15.20 -9.72
C PRO A 660 5.44 -16.48 -10.59
N GLY A 661 4.97 -16.36 -11.83
CA GLY A 661 5.02 -17.38 -12.87
C GLY A 661 3.68 -17.61 -13.54
N ASP A 662 2.61 -17.56 -12.76
CA ASP A 662 1.23 -17.71 -13.20
C ASP A 662 0.66 -16.43 -13.84
N ILE A 663 -0.30 -16.59 -14.75
CA ILE A 663 -1.00 -15.50 -15.45
C ILE A 663 -1.75 -14.62 -14.46
N THR A 664 -2.38 -15.26 -13.47
CA THR A 664 -2.95 -14.64 -12.26
C THR A 664 -2.68 -15.60 -11.11
N PHE A 665 -2.60 -15.08 -9.88
CA PHE A 665 -2.20 -15.88 -8.72
C PHE A 665 -3.01 -17.18 -8.57
N HIS A 666 -2.31 -18.30 -8.53
CA HIS A 666 -2.85 -19.66 -8.48
C HIS A 666 -3.66 -20.12 -9.70
N SER A 667 -3.54 -19.49 -10.87
CA SER A 667 -4.23 -19.95 -12.10
C SER A 667 -3.76 -21.33 -12.58
N ASN A 668 -2.56 -21.76 -12.18
CA ASN A 668 -1.84 -22.94 -12.69
C ASN A 668 -1.59 -22.92 -14.21
N ASP A 669 -1.69 -21.74 -14.84
CA ASP A 669 -1.31 -21.49 -16.23
C ASP A 669 -0.39 -20.26 -16.28
N SER A 670 0.54 -20.25 -17.23
CA SER A 670 1.71 -19.37 -17.25
C SER A 670 1.91 -18.82 -18.66
N TYR A 671 2.22 -17.53 -18.79
CA TYR A 671 2.63 -16.99 -20.08
C TYR A 671 3.93 -17.61 -20.60
N PHE A 672 4.87 -17.99 -19.73
CA PHE A 672 6.05 -18.78 -20.12
C PHE A 672 5.81 -20.28 -19.91
N GLY A 673 6.73 -21.03 -19.28
CA GLY A 673 6.56 -22.47 -19.02
C GLY A 673 6.22 -23.27 -20.28
N THR A 674 5.16 -24.08 -20.20
CA THR A 674 4.67 -24.87 -21.35
C THR A 674 4.33 -23.99 -22.56
N ASN A 675 3.76 -22.80 -22.36
CA ASN A 675 3.39 -21.90 -23.45
C ASN A 675 4.61 -21.33 -24.18
N LEU A 676 5.69 -20.96 -23.48
CA LEU A 676 6.95 -20.55 -24.12
C LEU A 676 7.62 -21.71 -24.86
N THR A 677 7.58 -22.92 -24.30
CA THR A 677 8.09 -24.14 -24.99
C THR A 677 7.31 -24.42 -26.28
N ASN A 678 5.99 -24.25 -26.26
CA ASN A 678 5.12 -24.37 -27.43
C ASN A 678 5.40 -23.26 -28.44
N ALA A 679 5.57 -22.01 -28.00
CA ALA A 679 5.86 -20.86 -28.87
C ALA A 679 7.21 -20.99 -29.60
N VAL A 680 8.23 -21.60 -28.98
CA VAL A 680 9.47 -21.97 -29.67
C VAL A 680 9.23 -23.09 -30.68
N SER A 681 8.48 -24.13 -30.28
CA SER A 681 8.15 -25.26 -31.15
C SER A 681 7.32 -24.86 -32.39
N SER A 682 6.51 -23.80 -32.28
CA SER A 682 5.72 -23.23 -33.38
C SER A 682 6.42 -22.09 -34.13
N GLY A 683 7.66 -21.75 -33.77
CA GLY A 683 8.45 -20.70 -34.44
C GLY A 683 8.01 -19.26 -34.15
N LEU A 684 7.19 -19.03 -33.12
CA LEU A 684 6.78 -17.68 -32.67
C LEU A 684 7.86 -16.99 -31.81
N VAL A 685 8.72 -17.78 -31.15
CA VAL A 685 9.89 -17.32 -30.41
C VAL A 685 11.10 -18.12 -30.88
N ASN A 686 12.25 -17.50 -31.09
CA ASN A 686 13.47 -18.23 -31.46
C ASN A 686 14.09 -18.89 -30.22
N GLU A 687 14.59 -20.13 -30.31
CA GLU A 687 15.32 -20.76 -29.20
C GLU A 687 16.55 -19.94 -28.78
N SER A 688 17.18 -19.19 -29.69
CA SER A 688 18.28 -18.28 -29.35
C SER A 688 17.84 -17.21 -28.35
N ARG A 689 16.59 -16.74 -28.41
CA ARG A 689 16.04 -15.76 -27.47
C ARG A 689 15.93 -16.35 -26.07
N VAL A 690 15.33 -17.55 -25.94
CA VAL A 690 15.22 -18.27 -24.65
C VAL A 690 16.61 -18.65 -24.10
N THR A 691 17.57 -18.92 -24.99
CA THR A 691 18.96 -19.17 -24.61
C THR A 691 19.65 -17.91 -24.05
N ASP A 692 19.38 -16.71 -24.59
CA ASP A 692 19.86 -15.44 -24.00
C ASP A 692 19.20 -15.16 -22.63
N MET A 693 17.89 -15.40 -22.46
CA MET A 693 17.21 -15.28 -21.16
C MET A 693 17.90 -16.12 -20.08
N ALA A 694 18.08 -17.42 -20.37
CA ALA A 694 18.76 -18.36 -19.47
C ALA A 694 20.22 -17.94 -19.21
N THR A 695 20.93 -17.45 -20.23
CA THR A 695 22.34 -17.00 -20.09
C THR A 695 22.44 -15.78 -19.18
N ARG A 696 21.52 -14.81 -19.27
CA ARG A 696 21.50 -13.62 -18.38
C ARG A 696 21.24 -13.99 -16.92
N ILE A 697 20.30 -14.91 -16.68
CA ILE A 697 19.97 -15.41 -15.33
C ILE A 697 21.17 -16.14 -14.71
N VAL A 698 21.78 -17.06 -15.46
CA VAL A 698 22.94 -17.83 -14.99
C VAL A 698 24.19 -16.94 -14.86
N ALA A 699 24.36 -15.93 -15.71
CA ALA A 699 25.45 -14.96 -15.59
C ALA A 699 25.30 -14.10 -14.34
N ALA A 700 24.09 -13.66 -13.97
CA ALA A 700 23.86 -12.96 -12.71
C ALA A 700 24.23 -13.85 -11.49
N TRP A 701 23.82 -15.12 -11.50
CA TRP A 701 24.13 -16.10 -10.46
C TRP A 701 25.65 -16.33 -10.29
N TYR A 702 26.40 -16.45 -11.40
CA TYR A 702 27.87 -16.52 -11.36
C TYR A 702 28.54 -15.20 -10.98
N LYS A 703 28.03 -14.05 -11.45
CA LYS A 703 28.60 -12.73 -11.14
C LYS A 703 28.69 -12.50 -9.64
N LEU A 704 27.65 -12.91 -8.91
CA LEU A 704 27.49 -12.65 -7.48
C LEU A 704 27.99 -13.80 -6.58
N GLY A 705 28.70 -14.78 -7.16
CA GLY A 705 29.35 -15.85 -6.41
C GLY A 705 28.38 -16.84 -5.76
N GLN A 706 27.14 -16.94 -6.26
CA GLN A 706 26.10 -17.80 -5.68
C GLN A 706 26.24 -19.27 -6.09
N ASP A 707 27.20 -19.59 -6.97
CA ASP A 707 27.63 -20.95 -7.29
C ASP A 707 28.49 -21.59 -6.19
N GLN A 708 28.94 -20.82 -5.18
CA GLN A 708 29.88 -21.29 -4.17
C GLN A 708 29.37 -21.00 -2.75
N ASN A 709 29.08 -22.07 -2.00
CA ASN A 709 28.69 -22.01 -0.58
C ASN A 709 27.57 -21.00 -0.29
N PHE A 710 26.59 -20.88 -1.20
CA PHE A 710 25.41 -20.06 -0.96
C PHE A 710 24.48 -20.74 0.05
N PRO A 711 23.94 -20.03 1.06
CA PRO A 711 23.10 -20.66 2.08
C PRO A 711 21.76 -21.17 1.50
N ASP A 712 21.31 -22.32 1.99
CA ASP A 712 19.95 -22.79 1.71
C ASP A 712 18.92 -21.83 2.31
N VAL A 713 17.79 -21.67 1.60
CA VAL A 713 16.61 -20.97 2.12
C VAL A 713 16.20 -21.58 3.46
N ASN A 714 16.01 -20.72 4.47
CA ASN A 714 15.79 -21.12 5.85
C ASN A 714 14.56 -20.49 6.52
N PHE A 715 13.69 -19.88 5.73
CA PHE A 715 12.38 -19.36 6.13
C PHE A 715 11.32 -19.75 5.08
N ASP A 716 10.03 -19.53 5.35
CA ASP A 716 8.95 -19.71 4.36
C ASP A 716 7.86 -18.66 4.57
N SER A 717 7.75 -17.74 3.61
CA SER A 717 6.88 -16.55 3.64
C SER A 717 5.41 -16.86 3.87
N PHE A 718 4.95 -18.03 3.43
CA PHE A 718 3.54 -18.42 3.40
C PHE A 718 3.23 -19.58 4.35
N ARG A 719 4.27 -20.28 4.84
CA ARG A 719 4.14 -21.41 5.77
C ARG A 719 5.12 -21.28 6.93
N PRO A 720 4.88 -20.37 7.90
CA PRO A 720 5.78 -20.14 9.04
C PRO A 720 6.16 -21.39 9.83
N SER A 721 5.34 -22.45 9.80
CA SER A 721 5.66 -23.76 10.40
C SER A 721 6.83 -24.51 9.75
N LYS A 722 7.40 -24.00 8.65
CA LYS A 722 8.60 -24.51 7.97
C LYS A 722 9.84 -23.62 8.20
N ASP A 723 9.67 -22.48 8.88
CA ASP A 723 10.78 -21.57 9.17
C ASP A 723 11.79 -22.25 10.13
N LYS A 724 13.07 -21.94 9.97
CA LYS A 724 14.14 -22.37 10.90
C LYS A 724 14.38 -21.33 12.00
N HIS A 725 13.66 -20.20 11.97
CA HIS A 725 13.69 -19.11 12.96
C HIS A 725 15.11 -18.54 13.16
N LEU A 726 15.91 -18.50 12.08
CA LEU A 726 17.29 -18.05 12.13
C LEU A 726 17.35 -16.53 12.34
N ASN A 727 17.94 -16.10 13.46
CA ASN A 727 18.23 -14.69 13.71
C ASN A 727 19.48 -14.24 12.94
N VAL A 728 19.32 -13.24 12.08
CA VAL A 728 20.36 -12.68 11.20
C VAL A 728 20.66 -11.20 11.46
N GLN A 729 19.99 -10.58 12.45
CA GLN A 729 20.07 -9.14 12.76
C GLN A 729 21.45 -8.64 13.19
N ASN A 730 22.32 -9.51 13.74
CA ASN A 730 23.62 -9.15 14.32
C ASN A 730 23.54 -7.86 15.17
N ASP A 731 24.39 -6.87 14.87
CA ASP A 731 24.34 -5.51 15.43
C ASP A 731 23.80 -4.47 14.42
N HIS A 732 23.06 -4.88 13.39
CA HIS A 732 22.56 -3.99 12.33
C HIS A 732 21.68 -2.84 12.87
N ARG A 733 21.02 -3.05 14.00
CA ARG A 733 20.35 -1.99 14.80
C ARG A 733 21.21 -0.74 15.04
N ILE A 734 22.54 -0.87 15.17
CA ILE A 734 23.44 0.29 15.34
C ILE A 734 23.44 1.15 14.08
N ALA A 735 23.55 0.51 12.91
CA ALA A 735 23.47 1.20 11.61
C ALA A 735 22.09 1.82 11.39
N ILE A 736 21.01 1.13 11.76
CA ILE A 736 19.63 1.65 11.65
C ILE A 736 19.45 2.88 12.53
N ARG A 737 19.83 2.83 13.83
CA ARG A 737 19.76 3.98 14.75
C ARG A 737 20.56 5.18 14.23
N HIS A 738 21.81 4.95 13.84
CA HIS A 738 22.68 6.00 13.31
C HIS A 738 22.07 6.63 12.04
N MET A 739 21.51 5.81 11.14
CA MET A 739 20.92 6.29 9.90
C MET A 739 19.61 7.04 10.12
N GLY A 740 18.74 6.60 11.05
CA GLY A 740 17.53 7.33 11.43
C GLY A 740 17.86 8.72 12.00
N ALA A 741 18.87 8.82 12.87
CA ALA A 741 19.32 10.10 13.40
C ALA A 741 19.97 10.97 12.31
N ALA A 742 20.86 10.40 11.49
CA ALA A 742 21.57 11.09 10.42
C ALA A 742 20.70 11.49 9.21
N SER A 743 19.46 10.97 9.12
CA SER A 743 18.43 11.34 8.13
C SER A 743 17.34 12.26 8.67
N THR A 744 17.33 12.57 9.97
CA THR A 744 16.37 13.51 10.58
C THR A 744 16.67 14.96 10.16
N VAL A 745 15.76 15.55 9.37
CA VAL A 745 15.90 16.93 8.86
C VAL A 745 15.34 17.92 9.86
N LEU A 746 16.19 18.83 10.35
CA LEU A 746 15.76 19.96 11.17
C LEU A 746 15.26 21.10 10.27
N LEU A 747 13.95 21.34 10.25
CA LEU A 747 13.30 22.35 9.39
C LEU A 747 13.16 23.72 10.06
N LYS A 748 13.16 23.76 11.40
CA LYS A 748 13.07 24.99 12.18
C LYS A 748 13.76 24.80 13.52
N ASN A 749 14.50 25.81 13.98
CA ASN A 749 15.04 25.88 15.34
C ASN A 749 15.12 27.35 15.78
N LYS A 750 14.02 27.90 16.29
CA LYS A 750 13.97 29.25 16.86
C LYS A 750 14.49 29.26 18.29
N ASP A 751 15.06 30.39 18.67
CA ASP A 751 15.61 30.68 20.01
C ASP A 751 16.72 29.70 20.46
N ASN A 752 17.23 28.86 19.55
CA ASN A 752 18.11 27.71 19.79
C ASN A 752 17.56 26.75 20.86
N ILE A 753 16.25 26.48 20.80
CA ILE A 753 15.58 25.53 21.72
C ILE A 753 16.18 24.13 21.63
N LEU A 754 16.64 23.71 20.44
CA LEU A 754 17.38 22.47 20.24
C LEU A 754 18.89 22.73 20.07
N PRO A 755 19.76 21.84 20.61
CA PRO A 755 19.41 20.63 21.35
C PRO A 755 18.89 20.91 22.77
N LEU A 756 17.98 20.06 23.25
CA LEU A 756 17.43 20.13 24.61
C LEU A 756 18.54 19.94 25.64
N ARG A 757 18.60 20.83 26.64
CA ARG A 757 19.62 20.78 27.70
C ARG A 757 18.99 20.45 29.05
N GLU A 758 19.38 19.30 29.60
CA GLU A 758 18.84 18.76 30.85
C GLU A 758 18.80 19.77 32.02
N PRO A 759 19.82 20.61 32.29
CA PRO A 759 19.78 21.53 33.44
C PRO A 759 18.69 22.60 33.40
N SER A 760 18.08 22.84 32.23
CA SER A 760 17.03 23.85 32.02
C SER A 760 15.61 23.27 31.91
N ILE A 761 15.46 21.94 31.94
CA ILE A 761 14.19 21.25 31.69
C ILE A 761 13.93 20.31 32.86
N ARG A 762 12.77 20.43 33.49
CA ARG A 762 12.30 19.50 34.53
C ARG A 762 11.21 18.58 34.01
N LYS A 763 10.42 19.05 33.04
CA LYS A 763 9.25 18.34 32.55
C LYS A 763 9.06 18.46 31.04
N ILE A 764 8.88 17.32 30.38
CA ILE A 764 8.58 17.21 28.94
C ILE A 764 7.20 16.55 28.79
N ALA A 765 6.32 17.20 28.02
CA ALA A 765 5.10 16.57 27.52
C ALA A 765 5.39 15.97 26.13
N VAL A 766 5.11 14.68 25.97
CA VAL A 766 5.15 13.95 24.70
C VAL A 766 3.70 13.71 24.28
N ILE A 767 3.29 14.28 23.15
CA ILE A 767 1.87 14.39 22.77
C ILE A 767 1.63 13.86 21.36
N GLY A 768 0.56 13.10 21.17
CA GLY A 768 0.13 12.54 19.89
C GLY A 768 0.36 11.03 19.80
N SER A 769 -0.50 10.31 19.09
CA SER A 769 -0.44 8.85 18.97
C SER A 769 0.86 8.36 18.32
N ASP A 770 1.43 9.16 17.40
CA ASP A 770 2.68 8.89 16.70
C ASP A 770 3.93 8.82 17.63
N ALA A 771 3.81 9.24 18.89
CA ALA A 771 4.85 9.00 19.89
C ALA A 771 4.80 7.61 20.55
N GLY A 772 3.72 6.86 20.35
CA GLY A 772 3.37 5.66 21.10
C GLY A 772 3.39 4.35 20.31
N PRO A 773 3.12 3.21 20.97
CA PRO A 773 3.08 1.90 20.32
C PRO A 773 1.78 1.71 19.53
N ASN A 774 1.83 0.80 18.55
CA ASN A 774 0.63 0.35 17.85
C ASN A 774 -0.27 -0.48 18.78
N ILE A 775 -1.47 0.02 19.07
CA ILE A 775 -2.44 -0.61 19.96
C ILE A 775 -2.94 -1.97 19.40
N GLY A 776 -2.90 -2.15 18.08
CA GLY A 776 -3.25 -3.42 17.41
C GLY A 776 -2.17 -4.51 17.47
N GLY A 777 -1.02 -4.23 18.08
CA GLY A 777 0.16 -5.11 18.08
C GLY A 777 1.28 -4.58 17.20
N LEU A 778 2.50 -5.10 17.40
CA LEU A 778 3.73 -4.58 16.79
C LEU A 778 3.70 -4.53 15.25
N ASN A 779 3.15 -5.57 14.61
CA ASN A 779 3.03 -5.69 13.16
C ASN A 779 1.56 -5.89 12.79
N CYS A 780 0.98 -4.92 12.06
CA CYS A 780 -0.26 -5.14 11.31
C CYS A 780 0.07 -5.68 9.90
N ALA A 781 -0.86 -6.39 9.26
CA ALA A 781 -0.61 -7.05 7.97
C ALA A 781 -0.10 -6.05 6.91
N ASP A 782 1.07 -6.35 6.32
CA ASP A 782 1.81 -5.48 5.39
C ASP A 782 1.94 -4.00 5.84
N HIS A 783 1.94 -3.76 7.16
CA HIS A 783 1.90 -2.45 7.80
C HIS A 783 0.74 -1.53 7.35
N GLY A 784 -0.36 -2.13 6.87
CA GLY A 784 -1.59 -1.48 6.41
C GLY A 784 -2.44 -0.82 7.52
N CYS A 785 -1.82 -0.05 8.40
CA CYS A 785 -2.48 0.69 9.47
C CYS A 785 -1.71 1.97 9.84
N ASN A 786 -2.35 2.91 10.55
CA ASN A 786 -1.72 4.16 11.01
C ASN A 786 -1.91 4.38 12.53
N ASN A 787 -1.78 3.30 13.30
CA ASN A 787 -1.94 3.31 14.75
C ASN A 787 -0.58 3.32 15.44
N GLY A 788 -0.28 4.36 16.22
CA GLY A 788 1.02 4.52 16.89
C GLY A 788 2.07 5.19 16.00
N SER A 789 3.34 5.01 16.34
CA SER A 789 4.49 5.63 15.66
C SER A 789 4.71 5.10 14.24
N LEU A 790 4.78 6.02 13.27
CA LEU A 790 4.99 5.68 11.87
C LEU A 790 6.48 5.53 11.55
N ALA A 791 6.96 4.30 11.39
CA ALA A 791 8.38 4.02 11.09
C ALA A 791 8.64 3.31 9.74
N GLN A 792 7.58 2.91 9.00
CA GLN A 792 7.58 2.50 7.59
C GLN A 792 6.18 2.73 6.98
N GLY A 793 6.04 2.79 5.65
CA GLY A 793 4.72 2.81 4.99
C GLY A 793 4.14 1.39 4.84
N TRP A 794 3.13 1.21 3.97
CA TRP A 794 2.48 -0.11 3.77
C TRP A 794 2.70 -0.75 2.40
N GLY A 795 2.51 -2.07 2.31
CA GLY A 795 2.55 -2.86 1.06
C GLY A 795 3.77 -3.79 0.97
N SER A 796 4.17 -4.17 -0.25
CA SER A 796 5.33 -5.04 -0.50
C SER A 796 6.66 -4.45 -0.04
N GLY A 797 6.77 -3.12 0.00
CA GLY A 797 7.96 -2.39 0.43
C GLY A 797 8.33 -2.49 1.92
N THR A 798 7.87 -3.52 2.64
CA THR A 798 7.90 -3.60 4.11
C THR A 798 8.67 -4.80 4.66
N ALA A 799 9.04 -4.71 5.95
CA ALA A 799 9.61 -5.80 6.73
C ALA A 799 9.04 -5.80 8.15
N ASN A 800 8.82 -6.99 8.71
CA ASN A 800 8.32 -7.12 10.08
C ASN A 800 9.28 -6.49 11.08
N TYR A 801 8.76 -5.71 12.02
CA TYR A 801 9.52 -5.25 13.17
C TYR A 801 9.88 -6.44 14.08
N PRO A 802 11.17 -6.68 14.40
CA PRO A 802 11.56 -7.55 15.52
C PRO A 802 11.23 -6.90 16.87
N TYR A 803 11.29 -5.56 16.89
CA TYR A 803 10.81 -4.64 17.92
C TYR A 803 10.66 -3.26 17.25
N LEU A 804 10.02 -2.31 17.93
CA LEU A 804 10.02 -0.89 17.54
C LEU A 804 10.17 -0.05 18.80
N ILE A 805 11.26 0.70 18.92
CA ILE A 805 11.41 1.70 19.99
C ILE A 805 10.59 2.92 19.60
N THR A 806 9.53 3.22 20.34
CA THR A 806 8.66 4.37 20.08
C THR A 806 9.32 5.68 20.53
N PRO A 807 8.93 6.85 19.98
CA PRO A 807 9.51 8.14 20.39
C PRO A 807 9.37 8.47 21.88
N GLY A 808 8.25 8.11 22.51
CA GLY A 808 8.07 8.25 23.96
C GLY A 808 9.09 7.42 24.75
N GLU A 809 9.23 6.14 24.40
CA GLU A 809 10.22 5.24 25.01
C GLU A 809 11.66 5.73 24.78
N GLY A 810 12.01 6.15 23.56
CA GLY A 810 13.34 6.65 23.25
C GLY A 810 13.72 7.90 24.04
N ILE A 811 12.82 8.88 24.14
CA ILE A 811 13.00 10.07 24.98
C ILE A 811 13.17 9.67 26.45
N ARG A 812 12.29 8.82 26.96
CA ARG A 812 12.32 8.35 28.36
C ARG A 812 13.61 7.59 28.69
N ASN A 813 14.06 6.71 27.79
CA ASN A 813 15.32 5.98 27.91
C ASN A 813 16.53 6.92 27.93
N ARG A 814 16.50 8.01 27.15
CA ARG A 814 17.59 8.97 27.06
C ARG A 814 17.70 9.91 28.26
N VAL A 815 16.59 10.31 28.88
CA VAL A 815 16.60 11.21 30.06
C VAL A 815 16.60 10.47 31.40
N GLY A 816 16.19 9.20 31.41
CA GLY A 816 16.04 8.41 32.64
C GLY A 816 15.14 9.11 33.66
N ASN A 817 15.60 9.17 34.91
CA ASN A 817 14.87 9.83 36.01
C ASN A 817 15.25 11.31 36.21
N ASN A 818 16.02 11.92 35.30
CA ASN A 818 16.46 13.32 35.43
C ASN A 818 15.36 14.33 35.09
N ILE A 819 14.41 13.93 34.24
CA ILE A 819 13.33 14.75 33.69
C ILE A 819 12.02 13.97 33.78
N ASP A 820 10.94 14.62 34.23
CA ASP A 820 9.58 14.07 34.22
C ASP A 820 9.06 14.03 32.77
N VAL A 821 8.78 12.84 32.24
CA VAL A 821 8.24 12.65 30.89
C VAL A 821 6.79 12.18 31.00
N ILE A 822 5.85 13.03 30.61
CA ILE A 822 4.43 12.70 30.57
C ILE A 822 3.98 12.50 29.14
N GLU A 823 3.37 11.35 28.87
CA GLU A 823 2.83 10.99 27.56
C GLU A 823 1.31 11.19 27.49
N TYR A 824 0.85 11.77 26.38
CA TYR A 824 -0.55 11.90 26.03
C TYR A 824 -0.75 11.44 24.57
N LEU A 825 -0.99 10.13 24.41
CA LEU A 825 -0.96 9.42 23.12
C LEU A 825 -2.32 9.38 22.41
N LYS A 826 -3.10 10.46 22.50
CA LYS A 826 -4.43 10.57 21.87
C LYS A 826 -4.56 11.86 21.07
N ASP A 827 -5.14 11.75 19.88
CA ASP A 827 -5.23 12.87 18.92
C ASP A 827 -6.63 13.54 18.90
N ASP A 828 -7.60 12.96 19.61
CA ASP A 828 -9.03 13.31 19.57
C ASP A 828 -9.49 14.28 20.68
N ASN A 829 -8.77 14.35 21.80
CA ASN A 829 -9.14 15.14 22.97
C ASN A 829 -8.10 16.22 23.29
N TYR A 830 -8.29 17.38 22.64
CA TYR A 830 -7.43 18.55 22.77
C TYR A 830 -7.46 19.21 24.16
N GLU A 831 -8.55 19.08 24.93
CA GLU A 831 -8.65 19.70 26.26
C GLU A 831 -7.71 19.02 27.26
N ALA A 832 -7.63 17.68 27.23
CA ALA A 832 -6.66 16.95 28.04
C ALA A 832 -5.22 17.16 27.53
N ALA A 833 -5.00 17.11 26.21
CA ALA A 833 -3.69 17.33 25.60
C ALA A 833 -3.10 18.72 25.96
N THR A 834 -3.91 19.78 25.90
CA THR A 834 -3.49 21.15 26.24
C THR A 834 -3.24 21.35 27.74
N LYS A 835 -3.94 20.63 28.63
CA LYS A 835 -3.62 20.63 30.07
C LYS A 835 -2.26 20.00 30.34
N VAL A 836 -1.94 18.87 29.71
CA VAL A 836 -0.63 18.22 29.81
C VAL A 836 0.47 19.12 29.24
N ALA A 837 0.23 19.74 28.09
CA ALA A 837 1.17 20.69 27.48
C ALA A 837 1.42 21.94 28.34
N ALA A 838 0.38 22.52 28.96
CA ALA A 838 0.50 23.74 29.76
C ALA A 838 1.32 23.56 31.05
N ASP A 839 1.42 22.33 31.57
CA ASP A 839 2.15 21.97 32.79
C ASP A 839 3.64 21.63 32.54
N ALA A 840 4.06 21.48 31.27
CA ALA A 840 5.42 21.09 30.90
C ALA A 840 6.30 22.27 30.45
N ASP A 841 7.62 22.17 30.67
CA ASP A 841 8.60 23.17 30.20
C ASP A 841 8.72 23.16 28.67
N ILE A 842 8.59 21.96 28.07
CA ILE A 842 8.65 21.66 26.64
C ILE A 842 7.46 20.76 26.29
N ALA A 843 6.76 21.06 25.20
CA ALA A 843 5.78 20.16 24.60
C ALA A 843 6.29 19.66 23.24
N ILE A 844 6.47 18.35 23.09
CA ILE A 844 6.89 17.70 21.85
C ILE A 844 5.68 16.99 21.26
N VAL A 845 5.19 17.51 20.13
CA VAL A 845 4.03 16.96 19.43
C VAL A 845 4.52 16.08 18.29
N PHE A 846 4.13 14.81 18.34
CA PHE A 846 4.37 13.80 17.32
C PHE A 846 3.10 13.65 16.47
N VAL A 847 3.28 13.67 15.16
CA VAL A 847 2.21 13.61 14.16
C VAL A 847 2.72 12.85 12.94
N ASN A 848 1.82 12.27 12.14
CA ASN A 848 2.23 11.57 10.94
C ASN A 848 1.36 11.80 9.71
N ALA A 849 1.83 11.28 8.58
CA ALA A 849 1.04 11.09 7.36
C ALA A 849 1.58 9.86 6.61
N ASN A 850 0.73 8.85 6.43
CA ASN A 850 1.10 7.55 5.87
C ASN A 850 0.67 7.40 4.40
N SER A 851 1.22 6.40 3.70
CA SER A 851 0.86 5.93 2.36
C SER A 851 1.51 4.57 2.06
N GLY A 852 1.12 3.95 0.96
CA GLY A 852 1.75 2.70 0.53
C GLY A 852 1.21 2.18 -0.80
N GLU A 853 1.21 0.87 -0.94
CA GLU A 853 0.77 0.19 -2.16
C GLU A 853 -0.76 0.12 -2.32
N GLU A 854 -1.24 0.15 -3.58
CA GLU A 854 -2.66 0.36 -3.91
C GLU A 854 -3.59 -0.80 -3.48
N PHE A 855 -3.06 -2.00 -3.27
CA PHE A 855 -3.87 -3.16 -2.85
C PHE A 855 -4.41 -3.03 -1.41
N ILE A 856 -3.94 -2.05 -0.63
CA ILE A 856 -4.43 -1.75 0.73
C ILE A 856 -5.06 -0.35 0.75
N THR A 857 -6.21 -0.24 1.42
CA THR A 857 -6.85 1.05 1.73
C THR A 857 -6.80 1.31 3.23
N VAL A 858 -6.14 2.41 3.63
CA VAL A 858 -6.03 2.83 5.05
C VAL A 858 -6.68 4.20 5.22
N GLU A 859 -7.67 4.32 6.10
CA GLU A 859 -8.43 5.56 6.34
C GLU A 859 -8.97 6.22 5.04
N GLY A 860 -9.39 5.39 4.08
CA GLY A 860 -9.89 5.82 2.76
C GLY A 860 -8.80 6.18 1.74
N ASN A 861 -7.51 6.09 2.09
CA ASN A 861 -6.38 6.28 1.18
C ASN A 861 -6.03 4.93 0.53
N LYS A 862 -6.33 4.76 -0.76
CA LYS A 862 -6.07 3.53 -1.53
C LYS A 862 -4.66 3.58 -2.13
N GLY A 863 -3.66 3.14 -1.38
CA GLY A 863 -2.23 3.35 -1.64
C GLY A 863 -1.80 4.82 -1.60
N ASP A 864 -2.24 5.58 -2.59
CA ASP A 864 -2.03 7.03 -2.73
C ASP A 864 -2.74 7.83 -1.63
N ARG A 865 -2.14 8.95 -1.24
CA ARG A 865 -2.71 9.89 -0.27
C ARG A 865 -3.79 10.75 -0.91
N ASN A 866 -4.97 10.82 -0.27
CA ASN A 866 -6.05 11.71 -0.68
C ASN A 866 -5.68 13.20 -0.51
N HIS A 867 -4.77 13.52 0.43
CA HIS A 867 -4.31 14.88 0.71
C HIS A 867 -2.88 14.93 1.28
N LEU A 868 -2.32 16.14 1.30
CA LEU A 868 -1.01 16.43 1.91
C LEU A 868 -1.09 16.97 3.35
N HIS A 869 -2.27 16.91 3.99
CA HIS A 869 -2.41 17.22 5.42
C HIS A 869 -1.91 16.07 6.31
N LEU A 870 -1.62 16.40 7.57
CA LEU A 870 -1.32 15.42 8.61
C LEU A 870 -2.56 14.56 8.91
N TRP A 871 -2.34 13.28 9.16
CA TRP A 871 -3.40 12.33 9.55
C TRP A 871 -3.81 12.55 11.02
N ASN A 872 -4.86 11.86 11.48
CA ASN A 872 -5.39 11.95 12.84
C ASN A 872 -5.67 13.39 13.34
N ASN A 873 -6.04 14.32 12.43
CA ASN A 873 -6.20 15.75 12.73
C ASN A 873 -4.93 16.43 13.31
N GLY A 874 -3.72 15.95 12.95
CA GLY A 874 -2.44 16.45 13.50
C GLY A 874 -2.23 17.96 13.35
N ASP A 875 -2.72 18.59 12.28
CA ASP A 875 -2.70 20.06 12.12
C ASP A 875 -3.46 20.77 13.26
N SER A 876 -4.64 20.27 13.64
CA SER A 876 -5.46 20.80 14.73
C SER A 876 -4.83 20.55 16.11
N LEU A 877 -4.24 19.36 16.31
CA LEU A 877 -3.51 19.02 17.52
C LEU A 877 -2.34 20.00 17.75
N ILE A 878 -1.52 20.25 16.73
CA ILE A 878 -0.40 21.20 16.81
C ILE A 878 -0.91 22.61 17.13
N HIS A 879 -1.98 23.07 16.48
CA HIS A 879 -2.57 24.38 16.77
C HIS A 879 -3.06 24.50 18.23
N ALA A 880 -3.70 23.46 18.76
CA ALA A 880 -4.14 23.42 20.16
C ALA A 880 -2.94 23.47 21.13
N ILE A 881 -1.96 22.58 20.95
CA ILE A 881 -0.79 22.50 21.84
C ILE A 881 0.02 23.80 21.78
N ALA A 882 0.27 24.34 20.60
CA ALA A 882 1.01 25.59 20.45
C ALA A 882 0.27 26.81 21.02
N GLY A 883 -1.06 26.75 21.18
CA GLY A 883 -1.83 27.73 21.95
C GLY A 883 -1.58 27.66 23.46
N SER A 884 -1.28 26.47 23.99
CA SER A 884 -1.09 26.20 25.42
C SER A 884 0.37 26.24 25.91
N ASN A 885 1.34 25.84 25.08
CA ASN A 885 2.77 25.82 25.44
C ASN A 885 3.61 26.69 24.48
N LYS A 886 4.41 27.60 25.05
CA LYS A 886 5.26 28.56 24.30
C LYS A 886 6.50 27.93 23.65
N ASN A 887 6.88 26.74 24.09
CA ASN A 887 8.05 25.97 23.71
C ASN A 887 7.63 24.66 23.01
N THR A 888 6.74 24.78 22.02
CA THR A 888 6.25 23.62 21.26
C THR A 888 7.29 23.19 20.22
N ILE A 889 7.61 21.91 20.20
CA ILE A 889 8.44 21.24 19.18
C ILE A 889 7.51 20.30 18.42
N VAL A 890 7.62 20.26 17.09
CA VAL A 890 6.87 19.32 16.26
C VAL A 890 7.82 18.33 15.61
N VAL A 891 7.50 17.04 15.72
CA VAL A 891 8.16 15.94 15.00
C VAL A 891 7.12 15.31 14.09
N ALA A 892 7.40 15.24 12.78
CA ALA A 892 6.46 14.73 11.79
C ALA A 892 7.02 13.52 11.04
N HIS A 893 6.62 12.30 11.42
CA HIS A 893 6.94 11.09 10.65
C HIS A 893 6.09 11.05 9.38
N SER A 894 6.69 10.95 8.19
CA SER A 894 5.87 10.91 6.96
C SER A 894 6.61 10.35 5.77
N VAL A 895 5.83 9.66 4.93
CA VAL A 895 6.18 9.09 3.62
C VAL A 895 6.64 10.10 2.56
N GLY A 896 6.50 11.40 2.83
CA GLY A 896 6.80 12.47 1.88
C GLY A 896 6.33 13.82 2.40
N PRO A 897 6.30 14.87 1.56
CA PRO A 897 5.96 16.21 2.00
C PRO A 897 4.54 16.28 2.59
N VAL A 898 4.39 17.13 3.60
CA VAL A 898 3.11 17.51 4.21
C VAL A 898 2.98 19.04 4.22
N LEU A 899 1.76 19.56 4.15
CA LEU A 899 1.49 20.98 4.33
C LEU A 899 1.65 21.34 5.81
N MET A 900 2.18 22.53 6.09
CA MET A 900 2.49 22.97 7.46
C MET A 900 1.91 24.38 7.73
N PRO A 901 0.57 24.54 7.78
CA PRO A 901 -0.06 25.85 8.03
C PRO A 901 0.37 26.48 9.37
N TRP A 902 0.66 25.65 10.35
CA TRP A 902 1.18 26.00 11.69
C TRP A 902 2.68 26.33 11.72
N ALA A 903 3.46 26.12 10.65
CA ALA A 903 4.92 26.28 10.66
C ALA A 903 5.38 27.69 11.09
N ASN A 904 4.58 28.72 10.86
CA ASN A 904 4.89 30.10 11.24
C ASN A 904 4.39 30.51 12.63
N HIS A 905 3.69 29.63 13.36
CA HIS A 905 3.19 29.92 14.70
C HIS A 905 4.34 30.32 15.65
N PRO A 906 4.18 31.37 16.48
CA PRO A 906 5.28 31.93 17.30
C PRO A 906 5.77 30.97 18.40
N ASN A 907 4.89 30.09 18.86
CA ASN A 907 5.16 29.11 19.92
C ASN A 907 5.66 27.75 19.38
N VAL A 908 5.55 27.49 18.07
CA VAL A 908 6.24 26.35 17.44
C VAL A 908 7.69 26.77 17.26
N LYS A 909 8.57 26.30 18.14
CA LYS A 909 9.98 26.71 18.18
C LYS A 909 10.85 25.85 17.27
N ALA A 910 10.66 24.54 17.27
CA ALA A 910 11.36 23.63 16.37
C ALA A 910 10.41 22.71 15.58
N ILE A 911 10.88 22.27 14.41
CA ILE A 911 10.18 21.35 13.50
C ILE A 911 11.22 20.37 12.96
N LEU A 912 10.95 19.08 13.10
CA LEU A 912 11.81 17.99 12.66
C LEU A 912 11.02 17.03 11.76
N TRP A 913 11.65 16.57 10.69
CA TRP A 913 11.14 15.50 9.84
C TRP A 913 12.12 14.31 9.91
N PRO A 914 11.84 13.29 10.75
CA PRO A 914 12.61 12.04 10.82
C PRO A 914 12.27 11.03 9.71
N GLY A 915 11.29 11.31 8.84
CA GLY A 915 10.86 10.38 7.80
C GLY A 915 10.27 9.09 8.36
N LEU A 916 10.86 7.95 7.97
CA LEU A 916 10.50 6.58 8.32
C LEU A 916 11.76 5.82 8.80
N PRO A 917 12.12 5.94 10.09
CA PRO A 917 13.42 5.53 10.63
C PRO A 917 13.57 4.04 11.01
N GLY A 918 12.60 3.17 10.71
CA GLY A 918 12.67 1.74 11.04
C GLY A 918 12.65 1.45 12.56
N GLN A 919 13.16 0.27 12.97
CA GLN A 919 12.99 -0.27 14.34
C GLN A 919 13.58 0.58 15.48
N GLU A 920 14.49 1.50 15.19
CA GLU A 920 15.18 2.36 16.18
C GLU A 920 14.59 3.78 16.28
N SER A 921 13.41 4.03 15.69
CA SER A 921 12.72 5.33 15.61
C SER A 921 12.94 6.25 16.80
N GLY A 922 12.54 5.80 18.00
CA GLY A 922 12.61 6.60 19.22
C GLY A 922 14.04 6.91 19.69
N ASN A 923 14.96 5.96 19.52
CA ASN A 923 16.37 6.17 19.86
C ASN A 923 17.00 7.19 18.91
N SER A 924 16.72 7.07 17.59
CA SER A 924 17.21 8.00 16.57
C SER A 924 16.73 9.43 16.78
N ILE A 925 15.44 9.66 17.10
CA ILE A 925 14.93 11.01 17.34
C ILE A 925 15.44 11.57 18.69
N ALA A 926 15.65 10.73 19.70
CA ALA A 926 16.23 11.15 20.98
C ALA A 926 17.69 11.65 20.80
N ASP A 927 18.52 10.91 20.04
CA ASP A 927 19.92 11.31 19.75
C ASP A 927 19.99 12.73 19.17
N VAL A 928 19.04 13.08 18.29
CA VAL A 928 18.93 14.42 17.70
C VAL A 928 18.39 15.43 18.71
N LEU A 929 17.25 15.15 19.35
CA LEU A 929 16.59 16.08 20.28
C LEU A 929 17.50 16.52 21.43
N PHE A 930 18.32 15.63 21.98
CA PHE A 930 19.25 15.92 23.07
C PHE A 930 20.67 16.31 22.61
N GLY A 931 20.93 16.27 21.30
CA GLY A 931 22.18 16.75 20.70
C GLY A 931 23.36 15.80 20.86
N ASP A 932 23.11 14.52 21.12
CA ASP A 932 24.12 13.46 20.99
C ASP A 932 24.54 13.32 19.50
N LEU A 933 23.61 13.59 18.58
CA LEU A 933 23.85 13.79 17.17
C LEU A 933 23.40 15.19 16.72
N ASN A 934 24.29 15.94 16.06
CA ASN A 934 23.96 17.22 15.43
C ASN A 934 23.28 16.95 14.07
N PRO A 935 22.01 17.36 13.85
CA PRO A 935 21.31 17.11 12.61
C PRO A 935 22.05 17.77 11.44
N SER A 936 22.18 17.00 10.37
CA SER A 936 22.85 17.42 9.13
C SER A 936 22.02 17.10 7.88
N ALA A 937 21.00 16.25 7.99
CA ALA A 937 20.15 15.80 6.88
C ALA A 937 19.52 16.95 6.10
N ARG A 938 19.18 16.69 4.83
CA ARG A 938 18.59 17.65 3.90
C ARG A 938 17.36 17.03 3.25
N LEU A 939 16.34 17.84 2.96
CA LEU A 939 15.14 17.36 2.28
C LEU A 939 15.47 16.78 0.89
N PRO A 940 15.11 15.52 0.59
CA PRO A 940 15.23 14.94 -0.74
C PRO A 940 14.05 15.32 -1.66
N TYR A 941 13.18 16.22 -1.21
CA TYR A 941 12.02 16.75 -1.94
C TYR A 941 11.68 18.19 -1.52
N THR A 942 10.82 18.86 -2.26
CA THR A 942 10.34 20.21 -1.95
C THR A 942 9.05 20.15 -1.12
N ILE A 943 8.97 20.89 0.00
CA ILE A 943 7.75 21.08 0.78
C ILE A 943 7.07 22.38 0.34
N ALA A 944 5.84 22.28 -0.19
CA ALA A 944 5.07 23.42 -0.65
C ALA A 944 4.28 24.12 0.46
N LYS A 945 3.92 25.39 0.21
CA LYS A 945 2.95 26.16 1.03
C LYS A 945 1.49 25.77 0.76
N LYS A 946 1.22 25.14 -0.39
CA LYS A 946 -0.11 24.78 -0.91
C LYS A 946 0.00 23.57 -1.83
N ALA A 947 -1.02 22.72 -1.90
CA ALA A 947 -1.01 21.53 -2.75
C ALA A 947 -0.96 21.89 -4.25
N GLU A 948 -1.59 23.00 -4.65
CA GLU A 948 -1.68 23.44 -6.06
C GLU A 948 -0.36 24.00 -6.61
N HIS A 949 0.68 24.13 -5.78
CA HIS A 949 2.01 24.54 -6.22
C HIS A 949 2.80 23.40 -6.88
N TYR A 950 2.44 22.14 -6.62
CA TYR A 950 3.08 20.98 -7.24
C TYR A 950 2.65 20.82 -8.71
N PRO A 951 3.52 20.29 -9.59
CA PRO A 951 3.23 20.16 -11.02
C PRO A 951 2.17 19.11 -11.35
N ALA A 952 2.11 18.04 -10.55
CA ALA A 952 1.38 16.82 -10.87
C ALA A 952 0.50 16.34 -9.72
N LYS A 953 -0.62 15.74 -10.09
CA LYS A 953 -1.52 14.97 -9.22
C LYS A 953 -1.53 13.51 -9.68
N VAL A 954 -1.95 12.61 -8.80
CA VAL A 954 -2.37 11.24 -9.18
C VAL A 954 -3.55 11.36 -10.15
N SER A 955 -3.56 10.55 -11.20
CA SER A 955 -4.72 10.36 -12.09
C SER A 955 -5.13 8.89 -12.06
N ARG A 956 -6.43 8.64 -12.16
CA ARG A 956 -7.02 7.30 -12.35
C ARG A 956 -7.40 7.04 -13.81
N GLU A 957 -7.12 7.98 -14.71
CA GLU A 957 -7.32 7.79 -16.14
C GLU A 957 -6.36 6.71 -16.66
N LEU A 958 -6.88 5.77 -17.46
CA LEU A 958 -6.10 4.68 -18.06
C LEU A 958 -4.99 5.19 -18.99
N GLU A 959 -5.15 6.40 -19.54
CA GLU A 959 -4.15 7.10 -20.31
C GLU A 959 -4.05 8.56 -19.84
N PHE A 960 -2.87 8.98 -19.40
CA PHE A 960 -2.61 10.37 -19.03
C PHE A 960 -1.21 10.81 -19.46
N THR A 961 -1.02 12.12 -19.66
CA THR A 961 0.25 12.69 -20.16
C THR A 961 1.01 13.41 -19.05
N TYR A 962 2.33 13.18 -18.99
CA TYR A 962 3.25 13.86 -18.08
C TYR A 962 3.55 15.27 -18.60
N ALA A 963 2.54 16.14 -18.57
CA ALA A 963 2.56 17.49 -19.17
C ALA A 963 3.60 18.43 -18.54
N GLU A 964 4.08 18.13 -17.33
CA GLU A 964 5.19 18.83 -16.68
C GLU A 964 6.57 18.44 -17.24
N GLY A 965 6.69 17.29 -17.91
CA GLY A 965 7.92 16.79 -18.52
C GLY A 965 9.07 16.70 -17.51
N MET A 966 10.13 17.47 -17.75
CA MET A 966 11.35 17.50 -16.93
C MET A 966 11.23 18.40 -15.70
N TYR A 967 10.13 19.13 -15.58
CA TYR A 967 9.89 20.08 -14.49
C TYR A 967 9.09 19.41 -13.36
N ILE A 968 9.72 18.42 -12.69
CA ILE A 968 9.24 17.84 -11.42
C ILE A 968 9.99 18.45 -10.22
N GLY A 969 9.40 18.36 -9.02
CA GLY A 969 10.04 18.84 -7.79
C GLY A 969 10.51 20.30 -7.86
N TYR A 970 11.67 20.61 -7.27
CA TYR A 970 12.24 21.96 -7.24
C TYR A 970 12.47 22.57 -8.64
N ARG A 971 12.65 21.75 -9.69
CA ARG A 971 12.79 22.21 -11.09
C ARG A 971 11.54 22.96 -11.54
N TRP A 972 10.35 22.50 -11.12
CA TRP A 972 9.08 23.20 -11.33
C TRP A 972 9.04 24.53 -10.57
N PHE A 973 9.38 24.50 -9.28
CA PHE A 973 9.33 25.68 -8.42
C PHE A 973 10.28 26.78 -8.92
N ASP A 974 11.46 26.41 -9.41
CA ASP A 974 12.42 27.33 -10.01
C ASP A 974 11.92 27.87 -11.37
N LYS A 975 11.40 27.00 -12.26
CA LYS A 975 10.85 27.41 -13.57
C LYS A 975 9.65 28.36 -13.43
N ARG A 976 8.76 28.09 -12.47
CA ARG A 976 7.55 28.88 -12.18
C ARG A 976 7.79 30.04 -11.21
N LYS A 977 8.99 30.17 -10.63
CA LYS A 977 9.33 31.15 -9.57
C LYS A 977 8.40 31.06 -8.35
N ILE A 978 7.97 29.85 -8.02
CA ILE A 978 7.17 29.57 -6.82
C ILE A 978 8.13 29.52 -5.62
N GLU A 979 7.70 30.10 -4.51
CA GLU A 979 8.43 30.06 -3.25
C GLU A 979 7.92 28.90 -2.37
N PRO A 980 8.73 27.87 -2.08
CA PRO A 980 8.33 26.73 -1.26
C PRO A 980 8.14 27.15 0.21
N GLN A 981 7.68 26.20 1.04
CA GLN A 981 7.74 26.32 2.49
C GLN A 981 9.13 25.92 3.00
N TYR A 982 9.68 24.85 2.43
CA TYR A 982 11.07 24.43 2.53
C TYR A 982 11.52 23.83 1.19
N GLU A 983 12.65 24.29 0.65
CA GLU A 983 13.14 23.86 -0.66
C GLU A 983 13.86 22.49 -0.63
N PHE A 984 13.99 21.86 -1.80
CA PHE A 984 14.89 20.72 -1.97
C PHE A 984 16.32 21.04 -1.50
N GLY A 985 16.93 20.08 -0.80
CA GLY A 985 18.25 20.22 -0.22
C GLY A 985 18.30 21.12 1.03
N TYR A 986 17.16 21.58 1.57
CA TYR A 986 17.11 22.37 2.81
C TYR A 986 17.26 21.50 4.07
N GLY A 987 17.95 22.03 5.07
CA GLY A 987 18.04 21.48 6.42
C GLY A 987 18.93 22.37 7.29
N LEU A 988 18.62 22.44 8.58
CA LEU A 988 19.40 23.19 9.58
C LEU A 988 20.34 22.26 10.35
N SER A 989 21.34 22.86 10.98
CA SER A 989 22.26 22.22 11.93
C SER A 989 22.29 23.02 13.24
N TYR A 990 22.78 22.43 14.32
CA TYR A 990 23.11 23.16 15.56
C TYR A 990 24.35 24.04 15.43
N THR A 991 25.13 23.87 14.35
CA THR A 991 26.26 24.75 14.02
C THR A 991 26.05 25.50 12.71
N THR A 992 26.98 26.41 12.38
CA THR A 992 26.94 27.23 11.17
C THR A 992 28.19 27.00 10.34
N PHE A 993 28.06 27.05 9.02
CA PHE A 993 29.15 26.84 8.08
C PHE A 993 29.33 28.03 7.14
N ASN A 994 30.59 28.37 6.86
CA ASN A 994 30.96 29.39 5.89
C ASN A 994 31.59 28.74 4.65
N TYR A 995 31.30 29.31 3.48
CA TYR A 995 31.74 28.81 2.18
C TYR A 995 32.65 29.87 1.53
N THR A 996 33.84 29.48 1.10
CA THR A 996 34.87 30.36 0.53
C THR A 996 35.60 29.71 -0.64
N ASN A 997 36.43 30.48 -1.36
CA ASN A 997 37.38 29.97 -2.37
C ASN A 997 36.74 29.13 -3.50
N PHE A 998 35.59 29.58 -4.00
CA PHE A 998 34.90 28.99 -5.15
C PHE A 998 35.77 29.13 -6.42
N LYS A 999 36.12 28.00 -7.07
CA LYS A 999 36.86 28.00 -8.35
C LYS A 999 36.55 26.78 -9.22
N ILE A 1000 36.79 26.91 -10.52
CA ILE A 1000 36.99 25.77 -11.43
C ILE A 1000 38.48 25.47 -11.38
N GLU A 1001 38.87 24.26 -10.96
CA GLU A 1001 40.28 23.88 -10.80
C GLU A 1001 40.88 23.41 -12.13
N ASN A 1002 40.16 22.57 -12.86
CA ASN A 1002 40.56 22.11 -14.19
C ASN A 1002 39.36 21.81 -15.09
N ILE A 1003 39.65 21.78 -16.38
CA ILE A 1003 38.80 21.24 -17.44
C ILE A 1003 39.71 20.33 -18.27
N ILE A 1004 39.39 19.05 -18.33
CA ILE A 1004 40.06 18.03 -19.15
C ILE A 1004 39.04 17.61 -20.22
N GLY A 1005 39.48 17.41 -21.47
CA GLY A 1005 38.59 17.12 -22.60
C GLY A 1005 37.83 18.35 -23.13
N ASP A 1006 37.06 18.15 -24.20
CA ASP A 1006 36.19 19.15 -24.81
C ASP A 1006 34.92 18.49 -25.41
N THR A 1007 34.13 19.20 -26.23
CA THR A 1007 32.93 18.60 -26.87
C THR A 1007 33.24 17.62 -28.00
N LYS A 1008 34.50 17.50 -28.44
CA LYS A 1008 34.96 16.60 -29.52
C LYS A 1008 35.56 15.30 -29.00
N ASP A 1009 36.16 15.33 -27.81
CA ASP A 1009 36.65 14.16 -27.07
C ASP A 1009 35.88 14.02 -25.72
N PRO A 1010 34.54 13.87 -25.77
CA PRO A 1010 33.70 13.91 -24.57
C PRO A 1010 33.98 12.76 -23.61
N GLU A 1011 34.55 11.63 -24.05
CA GLU A 1011 34.92 10.51 -23.15
C GLU A 1011 36.02 10.88 -22.16
N LYS A 1012 36.82 11.92 -22.45
CA LYS A 1012 37.83 12.47 -21.52
C LYS A 1012 37.34 13.69 -20.74
N LEU A 1013 36.07 14.05 -20.87
CA LEU A 1013 35.53 15.26 -20.26
C LEU A 1013 35.41 15.12 -18.74
N GLU A 1014 36.23 15.87 -18.01
CA GLU A 1014 36.13 16.08 -16.55
C GLU A 1014 36.31 17.57 -16.22
N VAL A 1015 35.36 18.13 -15.47
CA VAL A 1015 35.42 19.49 -14.91
C VAL A 1015 35.44 19.40 -13.39
N THR A 1016 36.52 19.84 -12.75
CA THR A 1016 36.58 19.87 -11.27
C THR A 1016 36.20 21.24 -10.74
N VAL A 1017 35.17 21.29 -9.90
CA VAL A 1017 34.70 22.49 -9.20
C VAL A 1017 35.07 22.39 -7.72
N GLN A 1018 35.68 23.42 -7.14
CA GLN A 1018 36.15 23.42 -5.75
C GLN A 1018 35.51 24.52 -4.90
N VAL A 1019 35.37 24.23 -3.60
CA VAL A 1019 34.93 25.16 -2.55
C VAL A 1019 35.56 24.78 -1.20
N ASN A 1020 35.90 25.76 -0.37
CA ASN A 1020 36.28 25.54 1.01
C ASN A 1020 35.06 25.69 1.93
N ILE A 1021 34.87 24.74 2.84
CA ILE A 1021 33.81 24.74 3.86
C ILE A 1021 34.44 24.82 5.24
N LYS A 1022 33.98 25.77 6.07
CA LYS A 1022 34.47 25.96 7.45
C LYS A 1022 33.35 25.93 8.46
N ASN A 1023 33.48 25.15 9.53
CA ASN A 1023 32.58 25.24 10.68
C ASN A 1023 32.91 26.49 11.51
N THR A 1024 31.96 27.43 11.58
CA THR A 1024 32.10 28.72 12.27
C THR A 1024 31.20 28.84 13.50
N GLY A 1025 30.39 27.81 13.79
CA GLY A 1025 29.46 27.83 14.92
C GLY A 1025 30.06 27.29 16.22
N ARG A 1026 29.22 26.70 17.07
CA ARG A 1026 29.57 26.30 18.44
C ARG A 1026 29.60 24.79 18.69
N PHE A 1027 29.20 24.01 17.70
CA PHE A 1027 29.14 22.56 17.79
C PHE A 1027 29.89 21.93 16.63
N ASP A 1028 30.46 20.76 16.86
CA ASP A 1028 30.92 19.88 15.80
C ASP A 1028 29.70 19.42 14.97
N GLY A 1029 29.87 19.21 13.66
CA GLY A 1029 28.75 18.86 12.79
C GLY A 1029 29.16 18.58 11.36
N ALA A 1030 28.21 18.09 10.56
CA ALA A 1030 28.40 17.85 9.15
C ALA A 1030 27.62 18.85 8.27
N GLU A 1031 28.27 19.33 7.21
CA GLU A 1031 27.65 20.16 6.16
C GLU A 1031 27.57 19.37 4.85
N ILE A 1032 26.59 19.69 4.02
CA ILE A 1032 26.38 19.10 2.71
C ILE A 1032 26.38 20.23 1.67
N PRO A 1033 27.57 20.66 1.20
CA PRO A 1033 27.67 21.53 0.03
C PRO A 1033 27.10 20.82 -1.20
N GLN A 1034 26.21 21.52 -1.90
CA GLN A 1034 25.51 21.03 -3.08
C GLN A 1034 25.92 21.85 -4.31
N LEU A 1035 26.22 21.16 -5.40
CA LEU A 1035 26.54 21.72 -6.70
C LEU A 1035 25.37 21.50 -7.67
N TYR A 1036 24.81 22.60 -8.15
CA TYR A 1036 23.81 22.63 -9.20
C TYR A 1036 24.39 23.22 -10.48
N VAL A 1037 24.03 22.67 -11.64
CA VAL A 1037 24.50 23.13 -12.95
C VAL A 1037 23.35 23.78 -13.72
N SER A 1038 23.60 24.96 -14.31
CA SER A 1038 22.83 25.47 -15.46
C SER A 1038 23.54 25.08 -16.74
N PHE A 1039 22.79 24.54 -17.70
CA PHE A 1039 23.27 24.22 -19.04
C PHE A 1039 23.15 25.44 -19.99
N PRO A 1040 23.88 25.44 -21.12
CA PRO A 1040 23.67 26.42 -22.20
C PRO A 1040 22.24 26.36 -22.75
N GLU A 1041 21.70 27.51 -23.18
CA GLU A 1041 20.28 27.66 -23.61
C GLU A 1041 19.85 26.68 -24.72
N ILE A 1042 20.79 26.26 -25.58
CA ILE A 1042 20.54 25.28 -26.65
C ILE A 1042 20.05 23.92 -26.15
N ALA A 1043 20.35 23.55 -24.90
CA ALA A 1043 19.91 22.29 -24.27
C ALA A 1043 18.46 22.33 -23.77
N GLN A 1044 17.86 23.51 -23.57
CA GLN A 1044 16.47 23.71 -23.08
C GLN A 1044 16.15 23.13 -21.68
N GLU A 1045 17.20 22.85 -20.93
CA GLU A 1045 17.22 22.25 -19.58
C GLU A 1045 16.52 23.10 -18.49
N PRO A 1046 16.17 22.51 -17.33
CA PRO A 1046 15.71 23.24 -16.15
C PRO A 1046 16.74 24.27 -15.63
N PRO A 1047 16.29 25.30 -14.88
CA PRO A 1047 17.17 26.40 -14.47
C PRO A 1047 18.41 25.99 -13.66
N LYS A 1048 18.32 24.91 -12.88
CA LYS A 1048 19.40 24.32 -12.07
C LYS A 1048 19.15 22.82 -11.92
N ILE A 1049 20.19 22.02 -12.11
CA ILE A 1049 20.14 20.56 -11.99
C ILE A 1049 21.19 20.10 -10.97
N LEU A 1050 20.83 19.32 -9.95
CA LEU A 1050 21.82 18.77 -9.02
C LEU A 1050 22.81 17.87 -9.80
N ARG A 1051 24.11 18.07 -9.57
CA ARG A 1051 25.21 17.30 -10.18
C ARG A 1051 26.37 17.01 -9.22
N GLY A 1052 26.24 17.35 -7.94
CA GLY A 1052 27.23 17.02 -6.94
C GLY A 1052 26.75 17.33 -5.53
N PHE A 1053 27.09 16.45 -4.60
CA PHE A 1053 27.03 16.71 -3.16
C PHE A 1053 28.11 15.85 -2.48
N GLU A 1054 28.64 16.36 -1.37
CA GLU A 1054 29.47 15.61 -0.44
C GLU A 1054 28.99 15.90 0.98
N LYS A 1055 29.18 14.98 1.92
CA LYS A 1055 28.91 15.21 3.35
C LYS A 1055 30.22 15.27 4.11
N VAL A 1056 30.54 16.43 4.68
CA VAL A 1056 31.82 16.66 5.35
C VAL A 1056 31.61 16.97 6.83
N PHE A 1057 32.19 16.16 7.72
CA PHE A 1057 32.24 16.46 9.15
C PHE A 1057 33.39 17.41 9.46
N LEU A 1058 33.08 18.47 10.20
CA LEU A 1058 34.01 19.50 10.62
C LEU A 1058 33.83 19.79 12.11
N SER A 1059 34.89 19.62 12.89
CA SER A 1059 34.92 20.14 14.26
C SER A 1059 34.91 21.67 14.28
N VAL A 1060 34.54 22.28 15.41
CA VAL A 1060 34.48 23.76 15.55
C VAL A 1060 35.79 24.42 15.09
N GLY A 1061 35.70 25.34 14.13
CA GLY A 1061 36.84 26.06 13.56
C GLY A 1061 37.59 25.30 12.45
N GLN A 1062 37.32 24.02 12.23
CA GLN A 1062 37.92 23.23 11.15
C GLN A 1062 37.42 23.70 9.77
N GLU A 1063 38.32 23.67 8.80
CA GLU A 1063 38.06 23.97 7.39
C GLU A 1063 38.50 22.77 6.53
N SER A 1064 37.74 22.45 5.50
CA SER A 1064 38.06 21.42 4.50
C SER A 1064 37.76 21.91 3.09
N GLN A 1065 38.52 21.44 2.11
CA GLN A 1065 38.29 21.71 0.70
C GLN A 1065 37.51 20.55 0.07
N ILE A 1066 36.41 20.89 -0.59
CA ILE A 1066 35.52 19.95 -1.27
C ILE A 1066 35.70 20.12 -2.78
N SER A 1067 35.78 19.00 -3.49
CA SER A 1067 35.96 18.96 -4.94
C SER A 1067 34.86 18.11 -5.58
N PHE A 1068 34.06 18.72 -6.46
CA PHE A 1068 33.07 18.03 -7.27
C PHE A 1068 33.65 17.76 -8.66
N LYS A 1069 33.57 16.52 -9.14
CA LYS A 1069 34.01 16.13 -10.49
C LYS A 1069 32.79 15.90 -11.37
N LEU A 1070 32.59 16.77 -12.35
CA LEU A 1070 31.55 16.64 -13.36
C LEU A 1070 32.13 15.92 -14.57
N LYS A 1071 31.57 14.77 -14.95
CA LYS A 1071 31.98 13.99 -16.11
C LYS A 1071 31.11 14.30 -17.34
N LYS A 1072 31.41 13.65 -18.47
CA LYS A 1072 30.56 13.59 -19.67
C LYS A 1072 29.08 13.44 -19.34
N THR A 1073 28.73 12.46 -18.51
CA THR A 1073 27.35 12.16 -18.09
C THR A 1073 26.70 13.40 -17.47
N ASP A 1074 27.33 13.97 -16.44
CA ASP A 1074 26.85 15.14 -15.68
C ASP A 1074 26.63 16.39 -16.54
N LEU A 1075 27.34 16.47 -17.67
CA LEU A 1075 27.38 17.62 -18.59
C LEU A 1075 26.66 17.34 -19.94
N SER A 1076 25.94 16.23 -20.06
CA SER A 1076 25.16 15.87 -21.26
C SER A 1076 23.65 16.06 -21.04
N TYR A 1077 22.93 16.33 -22.15
CA TYR A 1077 21.46 16.25 -22.26
C TYR A 1077 21.11 15.23 -23.37
N TYR A 1078 19.86 14.75 -23.40
CA TYR A 1078 19.41 13.77 -24.39
C TYR A 1078 18.84 14.45 -25.63
N ASN A 1079 19.57 14.39 -26.74
CA ASN A 1079 19.14 14.99 -27.98
C ASN A 1079 18.24 14.03 -28.78
N ILE A 1080 16.94 14.33 -28.78
CA ILE A 1080 15.89 13.55 -29.48
C ILE A 1080 16.19 13.39 -30.98
N LYS A 1081 16.83 14.36 -31.64
CA LYS A 1081 17.11 14.29 -33.10
C LYS A 1081 18.23 13.31 -33.45
N SER A 1082 19.15 13.07 -32.54
CA SER A 1082 20.26 12.12 -32.69
C SER A 1082 20.06 10.83 -31.88
N HIS A 1083 18.94 10.71 -31.16
CA HIS A 1083 18.63 9.58 -30.27
C HIS A 1083 19.76 9.23 -29.29
N GLY A 1084 20.42 10.24 -28.70
CA GLY A 1084 21.56 9.99 -27.82
C GLY A 1084 22.01 11.21 -27.00
N TRP A 1085 22.86 10.92 -26.02
CA TRP A 1085 23.45 11.90 -25.10
C TRP A 1085 24.49 12.78 -25.78
N VAL A 1086 24.37 14.10 -25.63
CA VAL A 1086 25.26 15.10 -26.24
C VAL A 1086 25.69 16.12 -25.20
N VAL A 1087 27.00 16.39 -25.13
CA VAL A 1087 27.54 17.55 -24.39
C VAL A 1087 27.31 18.81 -25.24
N PRO A 1088 26.51 19.80 -24.78
CA PRO A 1088 26.28 21.03 -25.53
C PRO A 1088 27.50 21.94 -25.46
N LYS A 1089 27.89 22.48 -26.60
CA LYS A 1089 28.86 23.57 -26.67
C LYS A 1089 28.27 24.85 -26.07
N GLY A 1090 29.05 25.55 -25.25
CA GLY A 1090 28.68 26.86 -24.73
C GLY A 1090 28.97 27.05 -23.24
N ASP A 1091 28.26 28.01 -22.66
CA ASP A 1091 28.47 28.49 -21.30
C ASP A 1091 27.60 27.75 -20.27
N PHE A 1092 28.25 27.09 -19.32
CA PHE A 1092 27.65 26.48 -18.15
C PHE A 1092 27.81 27.37 -16.92
N LYS A 1093 26.97 27.15 -15.90
CA LYS A 1093 27.11 27.77 -14.58
C LYS A 1093 27.10 26.72 -13.48
N ALA A 1094 28.12 26.73 -12.64
CA ALA A 1094 28.21 25.94 -11.42
C ALA A 1094 27.73 26.79 -10.23
N HIS A 1095 26.55 26.48 -9.70
CA HIS A 1095 25.96 27.12 -8.52
C HIS A 1095 26.27 26.27 -7.29
N ILE A 1096 26.97 26.82 -6.30
CA ILE A 1096 27.31 26.09 -5.07
C ILE A 1096 26.53 26.70 -3.91
N GLY A 1097 25.86 25.85 -3.13
CA GLY A 1097 25.00 26.25 -2.03
C GLY A 1097 24.91 25.23 -0.90
N SER A 1098 24.04 25.53 0.06
CA SER A 1098 23.64 24.59 1.14
C SER A 1098 22.22 24.03 0.95
N SER A 1099 21.54 24.45 -0.11
CA SER A 1099 20.22 23.99 -0.59
C SER A 1099 20.03 24.47 -2.05
N SER A 1100 18.95 24.04 -2.71
CA SER A 1100 18.60 24.50 -4.07
C SER A 1100 18.34 26.01 -4.17
N ARG A 1101 17.96 26.69 -3.08
CA ARG A 1101 17.70 28.14 -3.03
C ARG A 1101 18.80 28.94 -2.33
N ASN A 1102 19.48 28.38 -1.33
CA ASN A 1102 20.57 29.04 -0.60
C ASN A 1102 21.92 28.86 -1.31
N ILE A 1103 22.00 29.40 -2.53
CA ILE A 1103 23.23 29.47 -3.34
C ILE A 1103 24.16 30.53 -2.75
N LYS A 1104 25.42 30.17 -2.51
CA LYS A 1104 26.45 31.04 -1.94
C LYS A 1104 27.26 31.76 -3.03
N ASP A 1105 27.58 31.05 -4.12
CA ASP A 1105 28.28 31.62 -5.27
C ASP A 1105 27.89 30.89 -6.57
N THR A 1106 28.21 31.49 -7.72
CA THR A 1106 27.95 30.95 -9.06
C THR A 1106 29.13 31.22 -9.98
N ILE A 1107 29.84 30.15 -10.35
CA ILE A 1107 31.00 30.21 -11.24
C ILE A 1107 30.57 29.87 -12.66
N LYS A 1108 31.14 30.54 -13.67
CA LYS A 1108 30.90 30.26 -15.09
C LYS A 1108 32.06 29.46 -15.68
N PHE A 1109 31.77 28.46 -16.51
CA PHE A 1109 32.76 27.78 -17.35
C PHE A 1109 32.21 27.53 -18.76
N THR A 1110 33.09 27.29 -19.73
CA THR A 1110 32.73 27.17 -21.14
C THR A 1110 33.33 25.90 -21.73
N LEU A 1111 32.53 25.11 -22.44
CA LEU A 1111 32.98 23.96 -23.23
C LEU A 1111 32.96 24.31 -24.72
N PHE A 1112 34.02 23.95 -25.44
CA PHE A 1112 34.30 24.37 -26.82
C PHE A 1112 34.14 23.26 -27.86
#